data_AF-A0A814TAE2-F1
#
_entry.id   AF-A0A814TAE2-F1
#
_cell.length_a   1.000
_cell.length_b   1.000
_cell.length_c   1.000
_cell.angle_alpha   90.00
_cell.angle_beta   90.00
_cell.angle_gamma   90.00
#
_symmetry.space_group_name_H-M   'P 1'
#
loop_
_entity.id
_entity.type
_entity.pdbx_description
1 polymer ?
#
loop_
_entity_poly.entity_id
_entity_poly.type
_entity_poly.pdbx_seq_one_letter_code
_entity_poly.pdbx_strand_id
1 'polypeptide(L)'
;MAEILNNSRNGQLHEVRVNQRKMIDKILTQYSSDFVGCRELIQNADDSHATSFHLQIKCNAPSSSLSKETDFHAQTITELRMINNGKIFSETDWKRVATIAEGNTDPQSVGQFGVGFFSVFAYTDEPMITSGKEYTKFVWKGDQLLYQHDKLSTQEKTNETSIILIMRDKPTLCIESNLNNSEETKKVMSTINLTELKAYFAKVLLFTRHIVNLVITINSLTVFHISKKKYDNPSIQNTFTFEPQSSINHMLHINSFLITEQIITIDNTASIVLGHITVEASVNVDQQFHHHIKRTMKRFPSTVKIQLLFVPINTIVKQQQLQSSLVDKNLNSQILERILPLKFLDNEIIPSGFIFIGLGTHQSIGIGMHVYSHFIPTVERQELNLQDPYIAKWNKELLATVGQIARCFYDQTINHSAHNRSDIYYNVLIKSYSFQPTTPNEKVGTIVRRGFFASRENILVPVKQTSSTKHLSLLPSTQAFLTDSKYIHEFLSLPLVPLELATNHFFTILKEYQLINIVNKSIIETQLVSTILLFNELIALLQWLCTFKEYEKLEEKYSSTLTCPCTQVSIPYKDLITIEVKYHQICTSDFIQSRWYQSFPSYNTSNGYIDFLSFAPSYFQTLETFCDIAKIIINNEINQFLTTNTGK
;
A
#
# COMPACT_ATOMS: atom_id res chain seq x y z
N MET A 1 -50.62 -16.44 19.17
CA MET A 1 -50.33 -16.94 17.80
C MET A 1 -50.66 -18.42 17.62
N ALA A 2 -50.32 -19.31 18.56
CA ALA A 2 -50.65 -20.74 18.47
C ALA A 2 -52.16 -21.07 18.47
N GLU A 3 -53.02 -20.23 19.07
CA GLU A 3 -54.48 -20.46 19.09
C GLU A 3 -55.22 -20.09 17.79
N ILE A 4 -54.64 -19.26 16.92
CA ILE A 4 -55.26 -18.85 15.65
C ILE A 4 -55.21 -20.00 14.62
N LEU A 5 -54.14 -20.80 14.64
CA LEU A 5 -53.93 -21.92 13.72
C LEU A 5 -54.82 -23.13 14.02
N ASN A 6 -55.24 -23.33 15.27
CA ASN A 6 -56.04 -24.49 15.65
C ASN A 6 -57.53 -24.39 15.29
N ASN A 7 -58.03 -23.17 15.02
CA ASN A 7 -59.45 -22.94 14.67
C ASN A 7 -59.70 -22.79 13.16
N SER A 8 -58.68 -22.67 12.31
CA SER A 8 -58.83 -22.56 10.84
C SER A 8 -58.42 -23.84 10.11
N ARG A 9 -59.14 -24.95 10.31
CA ARG A 9 -58.86 -26.22 9.61
C ARG A 9 -59.18 -26.23 8.10
N ASN A 10 -59.73 -25.14 7.55
CA ASN A 10 -60.12 -25.00 6.14
C ASN A 10 -59.52 -23.76 5.45
N GLY A 11 -58.30 -23.36 5.81
CA GLY A 11 -57.61 -22.27 5.09
C GLY A 11 -57.18 -22.73 3.69
N GLN A 12 -57.62 -22.06 2.63
CA GLN A 12 -57.17 -22.32 1.27
C GLN A 12 -55.74 -21.81 1.11
N LEU A 13 -54.82 -22.69 0.70
CA LEU A 13 -53.44 -22.30 0.42
C LEU A 13 -53.41 -21.51 -0.88
N HIS A 14 -52.92 -20.28 -0.82
CA HIS A 14 -52.67 -19.45 -2.00
C HIS A 14 -51.17 -19.38 -2.26
N GLU A 15 -50.77 -19.55 -3.52
CA GLU A 15 -49.38 -19.40 -3.93
C GLU A 15 -48.96 -17.93 -3.84
N VAL A 16 -47.77 -17.69 -3.26
CA VAL A 16 -47.15 -16.36 -3.26
C VAL A 16 -46.58 -16.09 -4.64
N ARG A 17 -47.12 -15.08 -5.33
CA ARG A 17 -46.65 -14.68 -6.67
C ARG A 17 -45.48 -13.72 -6.57
N VAL A 18 -44.51 -13.87 -7.48
CA VAL A 18 -43.36 -12.96 -7.61
C VAL A 18 -43.50 -12.14 -8.89
N ASN A 19 -43.42 -10.81 -8.77
CA ASN A 19 -43.29 -9.93 -9.94
C ASN A 19 -41.82 -9.89 -10.34
N GLN A 20 -41.47 -10.57 -11.45
CA GLN A 20 -40.09 -10.75 -11.87
C GLN A 20 -39.45 -9.44 -12.32
N ARG A 21 -40.20 -8.56 -13.00
CA ARG A 21 -39.70 -7.24 -13.40
C ARG A 21 -39.31 -6.41 -12.19
N LYS A 22 -40.21 -6.24 -11.21
CA LYS A 22 -39.91 -5.49 -9.98
C LYS A 22 -38.81 -6.14 -9.14
N MET A 23 -38.67 -7.47 -9.20
CA MET A 23 -37.58 -8.17 -8.53
C MET A 23 -36.24 -7.85 -9.19
N ILE A 24 -36.15 -7.89 -10.51
CA ILE A 24 -34.95 -7.51 -11.25
C ILE A 24 -34.65 -6.03 -11.04
N ASP A 25 -35.64 -5.15 -11.10
CA ASP A 25 -35.44 -3.71 -10.79
C ASP A 25 -34.84 -3.52 -9.40
N LYS A 26 -35.32 -4.26 -8.38
CA LYS A 26 -34.72 -4.25 -7.04
C LYS A 26 -33.28 -4.77 -7.03
N ILE A 27 -32.98 -5.83 -7.78
CA ILE A 27 -31.60 -6.31 -7.96
C ILE A 27 -30.73 -5.21 -8.58
N LEU A 28 -31.23 -4.52 -9.61
CA LEU A 28 -30.52 -3.42 -10.29
C LEU A 28 -30.30 -2.21 -9.37
N THR A 29 -31.25 -1.87 -8.49
CA THR A 29 -31.07 -0.77 -7.52
C THR A 29 -29.92 -1.01 -6.53
N GLN A 30 -29.49 -2.26 -6.34
CA GLN A 30 -28.34 -2.60 -5.51
C GLN A 30 -27.01 -2.48 -6.26
N TYR A 31 -27.05 -2.26 -7.59
CA TYR A 31 -25.88 -2.13 -8.46
C TYR A 31 -25.71 -0.68 -8.91
N SER A 32 -25.18 0.15 -8.03
CA SER A 32 -24.98 1.59 -8.27
C SER A 32 -23.64 1.98 -8.89
N SER A 33 -22.78 1.01 -9.22
CA SER A 33 -21.47 1.28 -9.87
C SER A 33 -21.57 1.24 -11.38
N ASP A 34 -20.69 2.00 -12.06
CA ASP A 34 -20.59 1.95 -13.52
C ASP A 34 -20.14 0.55 -13.99
N PHE A 35 -20.58 0.18 -15.21
CA PHE A 35 -20.18 -1.06 -15.89
C PHE A 35 -20.45 -2.39 -15.14
N VAL A 36 -21.43 -2.43 -14.23
CA VAL A 36 -21.74 -3.65 -13.46
C VAL A 36 -22.03 -4.88 -14.32
N GLY A 37 -22.79 -4.78 -15.40
CA GLY A 37 -23.00 -5.99 -16.21
C GLY A 37 -21.70 -6.46 -16.84
N CYS A 38 -20.85 -5.57 -17.35
CA CYS A 38 -19.51 -5.95 -17.81
C CYS A 38 -18.70 -6.66 -16.72
N ARG A 39 -18.82 -6.20 -15.46
CA ARG A 39 -18.22 -6.80 -14.26
C ARG A 39 -18.62 -8.26 -14.06
N GLU A 40 -19.92 -8.53 -14.03
CA GLU A 40 -20.42 -9.89 -13.76
C GLU A 40 -20.13 -10.81 -14.95
N LEU A 41 -20.16 -10.29 -16.19
CA LEU A 41 -19.89 -11.10 -17.37
C LEU A 41 -18.42 -11.53 -17.49
N ILE A 42 -17.46 -10.66 -17.16
CA ILE A 42 -16.04 -11.05 -17.17
C ILE A 42 -15.69 -12.02 -16.03
N GLN A 43 -16.35 -11.90 -14.87
CA GLN A 43 -16.25 -12.91 -13.81
C GLN A 43 -16.77 -14.27 -14.27
N ASN A 44 -17.95 -14.30 -14.91
CA ASN A 44 -18.49 -15.55 -15.45
C ASN A 44 -17.56 -16.17 -16.51
N ALA A 45 -16.93 -15.34 -17.35
CA ALA A 45 -15.93 -15.81 -18.30
C ALA A 45 -14.70 -16.41 -17.59
N ASP A 46 -14.17 -15.75 -16.57
CA ASP A 46 -13.03 -16.25 -15.79
C ASP A 46 -13.36 -17.57 -15.07
N ASP A 47 -14.55 -17.66 -14.44
CA ASP A 47 -15.06 -18.87 -13.79
C ASP A 47 -15.28 -20.04 -14.79
N SER A 48 -15.50 -19.74 -16.09
CA SER A 48 -15.58 -20.73 -17.16
C SER A 48 -14.19 -21.16 -17.69
N HIS A 49 -13.10 -20.68 -17.10
CA HIS A 49 -11.72 -20.87 -17.56
C HIS A 49 -11.40 -20.24 -18.91
N ALA A 50 -12.07 -19.13 -19.26
CA ALA A 50 -11.67 -18.34 -20.42
C ALA A 50 -10.27 -17.76 -20.23
N THR A 51 -9.46 -17.77 -21.29
CA THR A 51 -8.16 -17.11 -21.33
C THR A 51 -8.21 -15.77 -22.05
N SER A 52 -9.27 -15.54 -22.83
CA SER A 52 -9.52 -14.32 -23.60
C SER A 52 -10.93 -13.79 -23.34
N PHE A 53 -11.04 -12.47 -23.20
CA PHE A 53 -12.30 -11.74 -23.11
C PHE A 53 -12.34 -10.60 -24.13
N HIS A 54 -13.36 -10.57 -24.98
CA HIS A 54 -13.52 -9.56 -26.04
C HIS A 54 -14.82 -8.79 -25.84
N LEU A 55 -14.70 -7.49 -25.58
CA LEU A 55 -15.82 -6.55 -25.62
C LEU A 55 -15.91 -5.92 -27.01
N GLN A 56 -16.98 -6.24 -27.73
CA GLN A 56 -17.35 -5.60 -28.99
C GLN A 56 -18.42 -4.55 -28.74
N ILE A 57 -18.15 -3.32 -29.16
CA ILE A 57 -19.08 -2.19 -29.14
C ILE A 57 -19.49 -1.92 -30.59
N LYS A 58 -20.79 -1.97 -30.88
CA LYS A 58 -21.31 -1.47 -32.16
C LYS A 58 -21.94 -0.11 -31.95
N CYS A 59 -21.67 0.81 -32.86
CA CYS A 59 -22.25 2.14 -32.87
C CYS A 59 -22.68 2.56 -34.28
N ASN A 60 -23.50 3.61 -34.37
CA ASN A 60 -24.06 4.14 -35.62
C ASN A 60 -23.08 4.94 -36.49
N ALA A 61 -21.78 4.67 -36.39
CA ALA A 61 -20.77 5.40 -37.14
C ALA A 61 -20.70 4.95 -38.62
N PRO A 62 -20.58 5.89 -39.57
CA PRO A 62 -20.56 5.58 -41.00
C PRO A 62 -19.28 4.82 -41.40
N SER A 63 -19.46 3.69 -42.09
CA SER A 63 -18.43 2.73 -42.45
C SER A 63 -17.30 3.27 -43.35
N SER A 64 -17.49 4.42 -44.00
CA SER A 64 -16.54 4.99 -44.97
C SER A 64 -15.43 5.88 -44.38
N SER A 65 -15.37 6.08 -43.05
CA SER A 65 -14.45 7.07 -42.45
C SER A 65 -13.80 6.68 -41.12
N LEU A 66 -13.90 5.42 -40.69
CA LEU A 66 -13.47 4.97 -39.37
C LEU A 66 -12.06 4.37 -39.41
N SER A 67 -11.05 5.16 -39.08
CA SER A 67 -9.65 4.69 -39.01
C SER A 67 -8.98 4.95 -37.66
N LYS A 68 -9.56 5.85 -36.85
CA LYS A 68 -9.02 6.26 -35.56
C LYS A 68 -10.08 6.14 -34.47
N GLU A 69 -9.62 5.94 -33.24
CA GLU A 69 -10.49 5.88 -32.06
C GLU A 69 -11.37 7.14 -31.93
N THR A 70 -10.81 8.33 -32.17
CA THR A 70 -11.53 9.62 -32.09
C THR A 70 -12.74 9.73 -33.02
N ASP A 71 -12.79 8.95 -34.10
CA ASP A 71 -13.88 8.97 -35.08
C ASP A 71 -15.20 8.45 -34.46
N PHE A 72 -15.11 7.75 -33.32
CA PHE A 72 -16.26 7.22 -32.59
C PHE A 72 -16.81 8.15 -31.52
N HIS A 73 -16.23 9.34 -31.31
CA HIS A 73 -16.75 10.31 -30.34
C HIS A 73 -18.19 10.73 -30.67
N ALA A 74 -19.05 10.81 -29.65
CA ALA A 74 -20.48 11.11 -29.72
C ALA A 74 -21.32 10.11 -30.54
N GLN A 75 -20.76 8.99 -30.99
CA GLN A 75 -21.51 7.94 -31.69
C GLN A 75 -22.40 7.17 -30.72
N THR A 76 -23.60 6.83 -31.17
CA THR A 76 -24.60 6.11 -30.39
C THR A 76 -24.32 4.61 -30.41
N ILE A 77 -24.18 4.01 -29.23
CA ILE A 77 -23.96 2.58 -29.05
C ILE A 77 -25.28 1.84 -29.25
N THR A 78 -25.29 0.87 -30.15
CA THR A 78 -26.48 0.08 -30.52
C THR A 78 -26.44 -1.33 -29.95
N GLU A 79 -25.26 -1.91 -29.81
CA GLU A 79 -25.06 -3.27 -29.29
C GLU A 79 -23.76 -3.33 -28.48
N LEU A 80 -23.81 -4.00 -27.33
CA LEU A 80 -22.63 -4.51 -26.64
C LEU A 80 -22.62 -6.03 -26.79
N ARG A 81 -21.47 -6.58 -27.15
CA ARG A 81 -21.28 -8.03 -27.22
C ARG A 81 -20.02 -8.42 -26.47
N MET A 82 -20.17 -9.33 -25.52
CA MET A 82 -19.07 -9.87 -24.73
C MET A 82 -18.82 -11.30 -25.18
N ILE A 83 -17.61 -11.59 -25.64
CA ILE A 83 -17.21 -12.88 -26.19
C ILE A 83 -16.08 -13.45 -25.33
N ASN A 84 -16.12 -14.74 -25.05
CA ASN A 84 -15.04 -15.43 -24.37
C ASN A 84 -14.87 -16.86 -24.89
N ASN A 85 -13.65 -17.38 -24.71
CA ASN A 85 -13.24 -18.71 -25.14
C ASN A 85 -13.24 -19.74 -24.00
N GLY A 86 -14.04 -19.52 -22.96
CA GLY A 86 -14.16 -20.45 -21.86
C GLY A 86 -14.98 -21.69 -22.21
N LYS A 87 -15.26 -22.52 -21.19
CA LYS A 87 -16.11 -23.69 -21.34
C LYS A 87 -17.50 -23.29 -21.87
N ILE A 88 -17.95 -23.98 -22.92
CA ILE A 88 -19.30 -23.82 -23.46
C ILE A 88 -20.34 -24.27 -22.41
N PHE A 89 -21.54 -23.71 -22.51
CA PHE A 89 -22.64 -24.03 -21.59
C PHE A 89 -23.04 -25.50 -21.68
N SER A 90 -23.14 -26.16 -20.54
CA SER A 90 -23.79 -27.46 -20.39
C SER A 90 -25.32 -27.32 -20.28
N GLU A 91 -26.05 -28.42 -20.38
CA GLU A 91 -27.50 -28.42 -20.13
C GLU A 91 -27.86 -27.88 -18.73
N THR A 92 -27.01 -28.12 -17.74
CA THR A 92 -27.20 -27.57 -16.39
C THR A 92 -26.95 -26.07 -16.33
N ASP A 93 -26.01 -25.55 -17.12
CA ASP A 93 -25.74 -24.11 -17.19
C ASP A 93 -26.90 -23.35 -17.84
N TRP A 94 -27.48 -23.92 -18.91
CA TRP A 94 -28.65 -23.34 -19.56
C TRP A 94 -29.87 -23.26 -18.65
N LYS A 95 -30.11 -24.30 -17.83
CA LYS A 95 -31.17 -24.26 -16.81
C LYS A 95 -30.86 -23.21 -15.74
N ARG A 96 -29.61 -23.18 -15.26
CA ARG A 96 -29.17 -22.28 -14.20
C ARG A 96 -29.26 -20.81 -14.60
N VAL A 97 -28.84 -20.43 -15.81
CA VAL A 97 -28.89 -19.02 -16.26
C VAL A 97 -30.32 -18.51 -16.40
N ALA A 98 -31.30 -19.41 -16.57
CA ALA A 98 -32.72 -19.08 -16.59
C ALA A 98 -33.36 -19.03 -15.19
N THR A 99 -32.70 -19.53 -14.14
CA THR A 99 -33.20 -19.51 -12.76
C THR A 99 -32.61 -18.34 -11.97
N ILE A 100 -33.45 -17.49 -11.39
CA ILE A 100 -33.01 -16.41 -10.51
C ILE A 100 -32.60 -17.00 -9.15
N ALA A 101 -31.45 -16.56 -8.62
CA ALA A 101 -30.89 -16.95 -7.32
C ALA A 101 -30.35 -18.39 -7.21
N GLU A 102 -30.05 -19.01 -8.36
CA GLU A 102 -29.37 -20.30 -8.46
C GLU A 102 -27.92 -20.11 -8.93
N GLY A 103 -26.99 -19.97 -7.97
CA GLY A 103 -25.57 -19.73 -8.25
C GLY A 103 -24.76 -20.98 -8.58
N ASN A 104 -23.48 -20.79 -8.89
CA ASN A 104 -22.58 -21.90 -9.17
C ASN A 104 -22.27 -22.72 -7.90
N THR A 105 -22.18 -24.04 -8.06
CA THR A 105 -21.94 -24.97 -6.94
C THR A 105 -20.45 -25.12 -6.63
N ASP A 106 -19.56 -24.69 -7.53
CA ASP A 106 -18.11 -24.72 -7.30
C ASP A 106 -17.70 -23.73 -6.18
N PRO A 107 -17.12 -24.20 -5.05
CA PRO A 107 -16.64 -23.35 -3.98
C PRO A 107 -15.55 -22.35 -4.40
N GLN A 108 -14.85 -22.64 -5.51
CA GLN A 108 -13.83 -21.74 -6.03
C GLN A 108 -14.41 -20.62 -6.89
N SER A 109 -15.64 -20.77 -7.41
CA SER A 109 -16.28 -19.74 -8.23
C SER A 109 -16.63 -18.50 -7.42
N VAL A 110 -16.57 -17.34 -8.07
CA VAL A 110 -16.94 -16.05 -7.46
C VAL A 110 -18.48 -15.93 -7.40
N GLY A 111 -19.18 -16.44 -8.42
CA GLY A 111 -20.63 -16.29 -8.61
C GLY A 111 -21.54 -17.23 -7.79
N GLN A 112 -21.51 -17.16 -6.47
CA GLN A 112 -22.26 -18.10 -5.60
C GLN A 112 -23.78 -17.81 -5.45
N PHE A 113 -24.21 -16.58 -5.75
CA PHE A 113 -25.60 -16.15 -5.50
C PHE A 113 -26.55 -16.35 -6.69
N GLY A 114 -26.05 -16.45 -7.92
CA GLY A 114 -26.90 -16.72 -9.10
C GLY A 114 -27.80 -15.56 -9.53
N VAL A 115 -27.39 -14.32 -9.24
CA VAL A 115 -28.10 -13.10 -9.67
C VAL A 115 -27.28 -12.19 -10.57
N GLY A 116 -25.97 -12.46 -10.72
CA GLY A 116 -25.03 -11.58 -11.45
C GLY A 116 -25.39 -11.39 -12.92
N PHE A 117 -25.79 -12.46 -13.61
CA PHE A 117 -26.23 -12.38 -15.01
C PHE A 117 -27.37 -11.37 -15.19
N PHE A 118 -28.33 -11.31 -14.28
CA PHE A 118 -29.49 -10.41 -14.40
C PHE A 118 -29.14 -8.92 -14.32
N SER A 119 -27.92 -8.55 -13.95
CA SER A 119 -27.45 -7.17 -14.06
C SER A 119 -27.41 -6.63 -15.50
N VAL A 120 -27.40 -7.51 -16.52
CA VAL A 120 -27.42 -7.10 -17.93
C VAL A 120 -28.72 -6.38 -18.33
N PHE A 121 -29.81 -6.57 -17.56
CA PHE A 121 -31.08 -5.87 -17.76
C PHE A 121 -31.00 -4.36 -17.46
N ALA A 122 -29.88 -3.89 -16.89
CA ALA A 122 -29.56 -2.47 -16.85
C ALA A 122 -29.34 -1.88 -18.25
N TYR A 123 -28.91 -2.69 -19.22
CA TYR A 123 -28.54 -2.24 -20.57
C TYR A 123 -29.56 -2.63 -21.65
N THR A 124 -30.25 -3.76 -21.49
CA THR A 124 -31.10 -4.36 -22.52
C THR A 124 -32.37 -4.98 -21.93
N ASP A 125 -33.44 -5.02 -22.72
CA ASP A 125 -34.66 -5.77 -22.37
C ASP A 125 -34.63 -7.21 -22.90
N GLU A 126 -33.75 -7.50 -23.87
CA GLU A 126 -33.72 -8.78 -24.59
C GLU A 126 -32.29 -9.34 -24.69
N PRO A 127 -31.63 -9.68 -23.58
CA PRO A 127 -30.30 -10.27 -23.64
C PRO A 127 -30.34 -11.60 -24.38
N MET A 128 -29.32 -11.84 -25.20
CA MET A 128 -29.13 -13.10 -25.91
C MET A 128 -27.79 -13.73 -25.53
N ILE A 129 -27.77 -15.05 -25.43
CA ILE A 129 -26.58 -15.85 -25.16
C ILE A 129 -26.43 -16.84 -26.30
N THR A 130 -25.26 -16.93 -26.90
CA THR A 130 -24.88 -18.02 -27.82
C THR A 130 -23.71 -18.76 -27.22
N SER A 131 -23.76 -20.10 -27.15
CA SER A 131 -22.66 -20.90 -26.64
C SER A 131 -22.65 -22.26 -27.35
N GLY A 132 -21.55 -22.60 -28.02
CA GLY A 132 -21.47 -23.86 -28.74
C GLY A 132 -22.42 -23.91 -29.94
N LYS A 133 -23.41 -24.80 -29.83
CA LYS A 133 -24.43 -25.10 -30.86
C LYS A 133 -25.82 -24.54 -30.51
N GLU A 134 -25.93 -23.82 -29.39
CA GLU A 134 -27.20 -23.43 -28.78
C GLU A 134 -27.23 -21.93 -28.51
N TYR A 135 -28.43 -21.38 -28.47
CA TYR A 135 -28.66 -20.02 -28.03
C TYR A 135 -29.88 -19.92 -27.10
N THR A 136 -29.87 -18.87 -26.28
CA THR A 136 -31.00 -18.47 -25.45
C THR A 136 -31.28 -16.99 -25.67
N LYS A 137 -32.55 -16.62 -25.89
CA LYS A 137 -33.01 -15.23 -25.94
C LYS A 137 -34.03 -15.00 -24.84
N PHE A 138 -33.83 -13.97 -24.02
CA PHE A 138 -34.81 -13.54 -23.03
C PHE A 138 -35.79 -12.53 -23.62
N VAL A 139 -37.07 -12.61 -23.24
CA VAL A 139 -38.15 -11.75 -23.73
C VAL A 139 -39.13 -11.46 -22.60
N TRP A 140 -39.53 -10.20 -22.46
CA TRP A 140 -40.58 -9.79 -21.51
C TRP A 140 -41.98 -9.97 -22.10
N LYS A 141 -42.88 -10.62 -21.35
CA LYS A 141 -44.33 -10.63 -21.63
C LYS A 141 -45.06 -10.01 -20.43
N GLY A 142 -45.27 -8.70 -20.47
CA GLY A 142 -45.70 -7.93 -19.31
C GLY A 142 -44.62 -7.90 -18.22
N ASP A 143 -44.98 -8.34 -17.01
CA ASP A 143 -44.09 -8.42 -15.85
C ASP A 143 -43.42 -9.79 -15.67
N GLN A 144 -43.64 -10.71 -16.62
CA GLN A 144 -43.04 -12.04 -16.63
C GLN A 144 -41.88 -12.09 -17.64
N LEU A 145 -40.74 -12.57 -17.18
CA LEU A 145 -39.56 -12.85 -18.00
C LEU A 145 -39.66 -14.27 -18.54
N LEU A 146 -39.66 -14.39 -19.86
CA LEU A 146 -39.63 -15.66 -20.58
C LEU A 146 -38.27 -15.80 -21.27
N TYR A 147 -37.91 -17.02 -21.63
CA TYR A 147 -36.74 -17.27 -22.47
C TYR A 147 -37.08 -18.29 -23.55
N GLN A 148 -36.53 -18.08 -24.74
CA GLN A 148 -36.53 -19.03 -25.84
C GLN A 148 -35.15 -19.67 -25.90
N HIS A 149 -35.10 -20.99 -26.01
CA HIS A 149 -33.87 -21.77 -26.14
C HIS A 149 -33.97 -22.65 -27.38
N ASP A 150 -32.98 -22.60 -28.27
CA ASP A 150 -32.97 -23.36 -29.51
C ASP A 150 -31.53 -23.59 -30.03
N LYS A 151 -31.40 -24.37 -31.10
CA LYS A 151 -30.13 -24.66 -31.76
C LYS A 151 -29.78 -23.56 -32.77
N LEU A 152 -28.50 -23.22 -32.82
CA LEU A 152 -27.92 -22.38 -33.87
C LEU A 152 -27.89 -23.14 -35.19
N SER A 153 -27.98 -22.42 -36.31
CA SER A 153 -27.78 -23.02 -37.63
C SER A 153 -26.35 -23.52 -37.78
N THR A 154 -26.09 -24.42 -38.74
CA THR A 154 -24.76 -25.02 -38.93
C THR A 154 -23.66 -23.98 -39.18
N GLN A 155 -23.99 -22.84 -39.78
CA GLN A 155 -23.05 -21.74 -40.08
C GLN A 155 -22.76 -20.84 -38.87
N GLU A 156 -23.61 -20.86 -37.84
CA GLU A 156 -23.51 -19.99 -36.65
C GLU A 156 -22.91 -20.71 -35.44
N LYS A 157 -22.61 -22.00 -35.56
CA LYS A 157 -21.94 -22.77 -34.50
C LYS A 157 -20.58 -22.14 -34.20
N THR A 158 -20.30 -21.98 -32.91
CA THR A 158 -19.08 -21.36 -32.42
C THR A 158 -18.48 -22.19 -31.28
N ASN A 159 -17.18 -22.07 -31.06
CA ASN A 159 -16.50 -22.64 -29.88
C ASN A 159 -16.43 -21.63 -28.73
N GLU A 160 -17.06 -20.48 -28.88
CA GLU A 160 -17.04 -19.38 -27.92
C GLU A 160 -18.42 -19.19 -27.30
N THR A 161 -18.45 -18.47 -26.18
CA THR A 161 -19.68 -17.95 -25.59
C THR A 161 -19.78 -16.46 -25.87
N SER A 162 -20.89 -16.03 -26.46
CA SER A 162 -21.19 -14.61 -26.66
C SER A 162 -22.45 -14.21 -25.90
N ILE A 163 -22.39 -13.06 -25.23
CA ILE A 163 -23.55 -12.41 -24.61
C ILE A 163 -23.79 -11.12 -25.36
N ILE A 164 -24.98 -10.98 -25.93
CA ILE A 164 -25.36 -9.94 -26.87
C ILE A 164 -26.44 -9.09 -26.22
N LEU A 165 -26.16 -7.80 -26.08
CA LEU A 165 -27.02 -6.83 -25.43
C LEU A 165 -27.38 -5.76 -26.46
N ILE A 166 -28.61 -5.78 -26.94
CA ILE A 166 -29.15 -4.70 -27.78
C ILE A 166 -29.52 -3.54 -26.85
N MET A 167 -28.88 -2.39 -27.02
CA MET A 167 -28.98 -1.29 -26.07
C MET A 167 -30.38 -0.67 -26.09
N ARG A 168 -31.06 -0.67 -24.93
CA ARG A 168 -32.38 -0.04 -24.76
C ARG A 168 -32.29 1.47 -24.89
N ASP A 169 -31.45 2.08 -24.06
CA ASP A 169 -31.34 3.54 -23.91
C ASP A 169 -30.30 4.17 -24.85
N LYS A 170 -29.60 3.34 -25.64
CA LYS A 170 -28.64 3.73 -26.70
C LYS A 170 -27.69 4.87 -26.28
N PRO A 171 -26.77 4.62 -25.33
CA PRO A 171 -25.85 5.64 -24.83
C PRO A 171 -24.88 6.12 -25.91
N THR A 172 -24.37 7.35 -25.77
CA THR A 172 -23.32 7.87 -26.65
C THR A 172 -21.93 7.57 -26.10
N LEU A 173 -20.97 7.33 -26.99
CA LEU A 173 -19.58 7.11 -26.62
C LEU A 173 -18.87 8.46 -26.43
N CYS A 174 -18.22 8.64 -25.27
CA CYS A 174 -17.33 9.77 -25.03
C CYS A 174 -15.87 9.30 -25.12
N ILE A 175 -15.07 10.04 -25.87
CA ILE A 175 -13.64 9.82 -26.03
C ILE A 175 -12.97 11.13 -25.65
N GLU A 176 -12.44 11.18 -24.44
CA GLU A 176 -11.71 12.33 -23.91
C GLU A 176 -10.21 12.08 -24.05
N SER A 177 -9.49 13.08 -24.57
CA SER A 177 -8.03 13.06 -24.69
C SER A 177 -7.32 13.47 -23.40
N ASN A 178 -8.03 14.03 -22.41
CA ASN A 178 -7.49 14.49 -21.13
C ASN A 178 -8.39 14.11 -19.96
N LEU A 179 -7.81 13.45 -18.95
CA LEU A 179 -8.48 12.92 -17.75
C LEU A 179 -8.90 13.97 -16.71
N ASN A 180 -8.58 15.25 -16.90
CA ASN A 180 -8.66 16.27 -15.84
C ASN A 180 -9.97 17.08 -15.76
N ASN A 181 -10.96 16.83 -16.64
CA ASN A 181 -12.22 17.59 -16.67
C ASN A 181 -13.43 16.65 -16.61
N SER A 182 -13.75 16.10 -15.43
CA SER A 182 -14.89 15.18 -15.27
C SER A 182 -16.06 15.72 -14.43
N GLU A 183 -16.10 17.02 -14.07
CA GLU A 183 -17.17 17.53 -13.20
C GLU A 183 -18.39 18.16 -13.91
N GLU A 184 -18.36 18.48 -15.21
CA GLU A 184 -19.42 19.35 -15.79
C GLU A 184 -20.38 18.77 -16.83
N THR A 185 -20.34 17.47 -17.18
CA THR A 185 -21.28 16.90 -18.19
C THR A 185 -22.34 15.96 -17.61
N LYS A 186 -22.89 16.28 -16.42
CA LYS A 186 -24.18 15.71 -16.00
C LYS A 186 -25.34 16.50 -16.60
N LYS A 187 -25.60 16.36 -17.91
CA LYS A 187 -26.88 16.78 -18.50
C LYS A 187 -27.29 15.93 -19.72
N VAL A 188 -28.35 15.15 -19.50
CA VAL A 188 -29.43 14.74 -20.44
C VAL A 188 -29.25 13.46 -21.30
N MET A 189 -28.06 12.90 -21.53
CA MET A 189 -27.92 11.55 -22.15
C MET A 189 -26.94 10.67 -21.39
N SER A 190 -27.23 9.37 -21.27
CA SER A 190 -26.29 8.38 -20.72
C SER A 190 -25.07 8.27 -21.64
N THR A 191 -23.90 8.67 -21.17
CA THR A 191 -22.62 8.59 -21.89
C THR A 191 -21.78 7.43 -21.37
N ILE A 192 -21.02 6.77 -22.24
CA ILE A 192 -19.97 5.82 -21.84
C ILE A 192 -18.61 6.44 -22.18
N ASN A 193 -17.82 6.77 -21.16
CA ASN A 193 -16.45 7.24 -21.34
C ASN A 193 -15.52 6.04 -21.63
N LEU A 194 -14.92 6.02 -22.82
CA LEU A 194 -14.05 4.92 -23.27
C LEU A 194 -12.77 4.82 -22.44
N THR A 195 -12.19 5.94 -22.03
CA THR A 195 -10.98 5.97 -21.21
C THR A 195 -11.24 5.38 -19.82
N GLU A 196 -12.37 5.74 -19.20
CA GLU A 196 -12.81 5.15 -17.93
C GLU A 196 -13.08 3.64 -18.08
N LEU A 197 -13.69 3.22 -19.20
CA LEU A 197 -13.93 1.81 -19.49
C LEU A 197 -12.60 1.02 -19.62
N LYS A 198 -11.61 1.58 -20.32
CA LYS A 198 -10.25 0.99 -20.45
C LYS A 198 -9.57 0.86 -19.08
N ALA A 199 -9.57 1.92 -18.27
CA ALA A 199 -9.00 1.92 -16.93
C ALA A 199 -9.70 0.92 -16.00
N TYR A 200 -11.03 0.82 -16.11
CA TYR A 200 -11.84 -0.14 -15.38
C TYR A 200 -11.42 -1.59 -15.71
N PHE A 201 -11.34 -1.95 -16.99
CA PHE A 201 -10.93 -3.30 -17.39
C PHE A 201 -9.47 -3.61 -17.06
N ALA A 202 -8.57 -2.62 -17.12
CA ALA A 202 -7.19 -2.79 -16.67
C ALA A 202 -7.13 -3.18 -15.18
N LYS A 203 -7.93 -2.52 -14.33
CA LYS A 203 -8.03 -2.83 -12.90
C LYS A 203 -8.64 -4.21 -12.65
N VAL A 204 -9.69 -4.57 -13.41
CA VAL A 204 -10.35 -5.88 -13.35
C VAL A 204 -9.38 -7.02 -13.66
N LEU A 205 -8.55 -6.88 -14.69
CA LEU A 205 -7.62 -7.92 -15.14
C LEU A 205 -6.57 -8.30 -14.09
N LEU A 206 -6.29 -7.42 -13.10
CA LEU A 206 -5.25 -7.64 -12.09
C LEU A 206 -5.38 -8.99 -11.37
N PHE A 207 -6.60 -9.38 -11.00
CA PHE A 207 -6.86 -10.56 -10.14
C PHE A 207 -7.72 -11.64 -10.82
N THR A 208 -7.98 -11.54 -12.13
CA THR A 208 -8.56 -12.68 -12.89
C THR A 208 -7.65 -13.90 -12.77
N ARG A 209 -8.21 -15.10 -12.70
CA ARG A 209 -7.43 -16.32 -12.52
C ARG A 209 -6.95 -16.91 -13.84
N HIS A 210 -7.77 -16.79 -14.87
CA HIS A 210 -7.61 -17.50 -16.13
C HIS A 210 -7.53 -16.54 -17.31
N ILE A 211 -8.26 -15.42 -17.25
CA ILE A 211 -8.20 -14.40 -18.30
C ILE A 211 -6.81 -13.74 -18.29
N VAL A 212 -6.13 -13.86 -19.43
CA VAL A 212 -4.80 -13.28 -19.68
C VAL A 212 -4.82 -12.24 -20.79
N ASN A 213 -5.82 -12.25 -21.68
CA ASN A 213 -5.97 -11.28 -22.76
C ASN A 213 -7.36 -10.64 -22.71
N LEU A 214 -7.41 -9.32 -22.87
CA LEU A 214 -8.64 -8.58 -23.01
C LEU A 214 -8.56 -7.61 -24.19
N VAL A 215 -9.58 -7.64 -25.03
CA VAL A 215 -9.70 -6.80 -26.24
C VAL A 215 -10.98 -5.97 -26.18
N ILE A 216 -10.89 -4.70 -26.56
CA ILE A 216 -12.06 -3.87 -26.85
C ILE A 216 -12.01 -3.45 -28.32
N THR A 217 -13.10 -3.67 -29.05
CA THR A 217 -13.25 -3.20 -30.44
C THR A 217 -14.50 -2.36 -30.62
N ILE A 218 -14.45 -1.33 -31.47
CA ILE A 218 -15.60 -0.53 -31.88
C ILE A 218 -15.78 -0.65 -33.38
N ASN A 219 -16.93 -1.14 -33.85
CA ASN A 219 -17.20 -1.40 -35.29
C ASN A 219 -16.03 -2.12 -36.00
N SER A 220 -15.42 -3.10 -35.33
CA SER A 220 -14.24 -3.89 -35.76
C SER A 220 -12.87 -3.23 -35.61
N LEU A 221 -12.76 -1.93 -35.28
CA LEU A 221 -11.48 -1.31 -34.92
C LEU A 221 -11.08 -1.71 -33.51
N THR A 222 -9.91 -2.32 -33.32
CA THR A 222 -9.33 -2.54 -31.99
C THR A 222 -8.88 -1.22 -31.39
N VAL A 223 -9.48 -0.85 -30.26
CA VAL A 223 -9.19 0.40 -29.53
C VAL A 223 -8.46 0.16 -28.21
N PHE A 224 -8.40 -1.10 -27.77
CA PHE A 224 -7.69 -1.48 -26.55
C PHE A 224 -7.32 -2.97 -26.60
N HIS A 225 -6.06 -3.28 -26.37
CA HIS A 225 -5.59 -4.62 -26.08
C HIS A 225 -4.74 -4.59 -24.82
N ILE A 226 -5.17 -5.29 -23.78
CA ILE A 226 -4.41 -5.45 -22.54
C ILE A 226 -4.15 -6.94 -22.29
N SER A 227 -2.92 -7.25 -21.89
CA SER A 227 -2.52 -8.61 -21.55
C SER A 227 -1.83 -8.67 -20.19
N LYS A 228 -1.95 -9.83 -19.56
CA LYS A 228 -1.34 -10.16 -18.28
C LYS A 228 -0.49 -11.42 -18.41
N LYS A 229 0.77 -11.34 -17.97
CA LYS A 229 1.66 -12.50 -17.86
C LYS A 229 2.18 -12.61 -16.44
N LYS A 230 2.27 -13.83 -15.93
CA LYS A 230 2.76 -14.14 -14.59
C LYS A 230 4.03 -14.96 -14.69
N TYR A 231 5.04 -14.59 -13.92
CA TYR A 231 6.36 -15.23 -13.92
C TYR A 231 6.72 -15.62 -12.50
N ASP A 232 7.27 -16.82 -12.35
CA ASP A 232 7.89 -17.22 -11.10
C ASP A 232 9.20 -16.45 -10.92
N ASN A 233 9.41 -15.87 -9.75
CA ASN A 233 10.67 -15.24 -9.41
C ASN A 233 11.48 -16.19 -8.50
N PRO A 234 12.35 -17.05 -9.07
CA PRO A 234 13.07 -18.06 -8.29
C PRO A 234 14.05 -17.46 -7.27
N SER A 235 14.43 -16.18 -7.41
CA SER A 235 15.34 -15.51 -6.47
C SER A 235 14.71 -15.23 -5.09
N ILE A 236 13.38 -15.27 -5.00
CA ILE A 236 12.63 -14.95 -3.77
C ILE A 236 12.04 -16.22 -3.12
N GLN A 237 11.94 -17.34 -3.83
CA GLN A 237 11.19 -18.52 -3.39
C GLN A 237 11.82 -19.31 -2.21
N ASN A 238 13.11 -19.13 -1.89
CA ASN A 238 13.84 -20.05 -1.00
C ASN A 238 14.08 -19.60 0.45
N THR A 239 13.50 -18.48 0.93
CA THR A 239 13.90 -17.88 2.23
C THR A 239 12.75 -17.37 3.10
N PHE A 240 11.52 -17.85 2.90
CA PHE A 240 10.35 -17.32 3.61
C PHE A 240 9.78 -18.32 4.62
N THR A 241 10.17 -18.19 5.89
CA THR A 241 9.49 -18.84 7.02
C THR A 241 8.55 -17.85 7.71
N PHE A 242 7.24 -18.06 7.52
CA PHE A 242 6.23 -17.37 8.33
C PHE A 242 6.14 -18.09 9.67
N GLU A 243 6.72 -17.52 10.72
CA GLU A 243 6.46 -17.97 12.09
C GLU A 243 5.27 -17.18 12.65
N PRO A 244 4.09 -17.81 12.84
CA PRO A 244 2.97 -17.18 13.51
C PRO A 244 3.35 -16.89 14.96
N GLN A 245 3.30 -15.62 15.38
CA GLN A 245 3.44 -15.27 16.79
C GLN A 245 2.09 -15.40 17.52
N SER A 246 2.11 -16.18 18.61
CA SER A 246 1.18 -16.23 19.75
C SER A 246 -0.21 -16.90 19.61
N SER A 247 -0.34 -18.07 20.25
CA SER A 247 -1.34 -18.53 21.25
C SER A 247 -2.80 -18.01 21.28
N ILE A 248 -3.37 -17.49 20.20
CA ILE A 248 -4.81 -17.18 20.09
C ILE A 248 -5.43 -18.07 19.01
N ASN A 249 -6.62 -18.63 19.27
CA ASN A 249 -7.40 -19.43 18.31
C ASN A 249 -7.78 -18.58 17.09
N HIS A 250 -6.86 -18.44 16.13
CA HIS A 250 -7.09 -17.75 14.87
C HIS A 250 -7.92 -18.61 13.92
N MET A 251 -8.81 -17.97 13.16
CA MET A 251 -9.62 -18.67 12.16
C MET A 251 -8.81 -19.11 10.93
N LEU A 252 -7.59 -18.59 10.77
CA LEU A 252 -6.75 -18.79 9.61
C LEU A 252 -5.38 -19.33 10.02
N HIS A 253 -4.97 -20.43 9.40
CA HIS A 253 -3.63 -20.98 9.51
C HIS A 253 -2.93 -20.88 8.16
N ILE A 254 -1.83 -20.11 8.09
CA ILE A 254 -1.07 -19.95 6.84
C ILE A 254 -0.34 -21.27 6.52
N ASN A 255 -0.62 -21.84 5.35
CA ASN A 255 -0.06 -23.11 4.91
C ASN A 255 1.17 -22.89 4.03
N SER A 256 1.05 -21.99 3.05
CA SER A 256 2.06 -21.78 2.03
C SER A 256 2.02 -20.36 1.50
N PHE A 257 3.10 -19.97 0.86
CA PHE A 257 3.31 -18.65 0.32
C PHE A 257 4.10 -18.72 -0.99
N LEU A 258 3.76 -17.88 -1.95
CA LEU A 258 4.40 -17.83 -3.25
C LEU A 258 4.55 -16.37 -3.71
N ILE A 259 5.78 -15.97 -4.05
CA ILE A 259 6.06 -14.68 -4.70
C ILE A 259 6.32 -14.91 -6.17
N THR A 260 5.66 -14.08 -6.96
CA THR A 260 5.68 -14.06 -8.43
C THR A 260 5.73 -12.61 -8.89
N GLU A 261 6.03 -12.41 -10.16
CA GLU A 261 5.87 -11.12 -10.81
C GLU A 261 4.74 -11.19 -11.84
N GLN A 262 4.03 -10.09 -11.99
CA GLN A 262 2.93 -9.93 -12.92
C GLN A 262 3.23 -8.74 -13.82
N ILE A 263 3.31 -8.99 -15.13
CA ILE A 263 3.53 -7.96 -16.13
C ILE A 263 2.19 -7.67 -16.81
N ILE A 264 1.77 -6.41 -16.76
CA ILE A 264 0.61 -5.91 -17.48
C ILE A 264 1.09 -5.09 -18.66
N THR A 265 0.61 -5.40 -19.85
CA THR A 265 1.03 -4.73 -21.10
C THR A 265 -0.20 -4.25 -21.86
N ILE A 266 -0.20 -2.98 -22.27
CA ILE A 266 -1.24 -2.36 -23.10
C ILE A 266 -0.67 -2.08 -24.50
N ASP A 267 -1.36 -2.58 -25.53
CA ASP A 267 -1.08 -2.43 -26.96
C ASP A 267 0.38 -2.71 -27.36
N ASN A 268 1.13 -3.49 -26.57
CA ASN A 268 2.58 -3.69 -26.69
C ASN A 268 3.41 -2.39 -26.66
N THR A 269 2.83 -1.27 -26.22
CA THR A 269 3.47 0.05 -26.19
C THR A 269 3.87 0.47 -24.78
N ALA A 270 3.07 0.09 -23.78
CA ALA A 270 3.34 0.39 -22.38
C ALA A 270 3.23 -0.88 -21.54
N SER A 271 4.11 -1.03 -20.56
CA SER A 271 4.07 -2.17 -19.64
C SER A 271 4.48 -1.79 -18.23
N ILE A 272 3.93 -2.49 -17.24
CA ILE A 272 4.30 -2.33 -15.85
C ILE A 272 4.48 -3.68 -15.17
N VAL A 273 5.46 -3.75 -14.27
CA VAL A 273 5.77 -4.94 -13.48
C VAL A 273 5.26 -4.74 -12.05
N LEU A 274 4.41 -5.65 -11.61
CA LEU A 274 3.87 -5.71 -10.25
C LEU A 274 4.41 -6.96 -9.55
N GLY A 275 4.87 -6.80 -8.32
CA GLY A 275 5.11 -7.93 -7.44
C GLY A 275 3.77 -8.54 -7.01
N HIS A 276 3.70 -9.86 -6.96
CA HIS A 276 2.50 -10.61 -6.64
C HIS A 276 2.78 -11.69 -5.60
N ILE A 277 2.14 -11.53 -4.45
CA ILE A 277 2.18 -12.47 -3.33
C ILE A 277 0.89 -13.30 -3.35
N THR A 278 1.01 -14.62 -3.23
CA THR A 278 -0.11 -15.54 -3.01
C THR A 278 0.12 -16.33 -1.73
N VAL A 279 -0.87 -16.31 -0.84
CA VAL A 279 -0.85 -17.06 0.42
C VAL A 279 -2.02 -18.03 0.41
N GLU A 280 -1.77 -19.29 0.73
CA GLU A 280 -2.82 -20.27 0.97
C GLU A 280 -2.95 -20.48 2.48
N ALA A 281 -4.17 -20.38 3.00
CA ALA A 281 -4.46 -20.58 4.41
C ALA A 281 -5.59 -21.57 4.62
N SER A 282 -5.44 -22.45 5.62
CA SER A 282 -6.51 -23.31 6.11
C SER A 282 -7.45 -22.52 7.00
N VAL A 283 -8.75 -22.80 6.90
CA VAL A 283 -9.78 -22.14 7.68
C VAL A 283 -10.22 -23.08 8.81
N ASN A 284 -10.07 -22.64 10.06
CA ASN A 284 -10.51 -23.37 11.24
C ASN A 284 -11.56 -22.55 12.00
N VAL A 285 -12.81 -23.00 11.98
CA VAL A 285 -13.93 -22.32 12.65
C VAL A 285 -14.73 -23.28 13.49
N ASP A 286 -15.26 -22.80 14.61
CA ASP A 286 -16.13 -23.59 15.47
C ASP A 286 -17.48 -23.92 14.81
N GLN A 287 -18.19 -24.92 15.35
CA GLN A 287 -19.47 -25.37 14.81
C GLN A 287 -20.56 -24.28 14.87
N GLN A 288 -20.53 -23.40 15.87
CA GLN A 288 -21.54 -22.35 16.03
C GLN A 288 -21.42 -21.29 14.94
N PHE A 289 -20.19 -20.87 14.64
CA PHE A 289 -19.85 -19.98 13.54
C PHE A 289 -20.25 -20.60 12.21
N HIS A 290 -19.89 -21.86 11.98
CA HIS A 290 -20.21 -22.57 10.75
C HIS A 290 -21.73 -22.67 10.52
N HIS A 291 -22.52 -22.90 11.57
CA HIS A 291 -23.99 -22.95 11.47
C HIS A 291 -24.60 -21.59 11.12
N HIS A 292 -24.11 -20.50 11.71
CA HIS A 292 -24.61 -19.16 11.41
C HIS A 292 -24.25 -18.71 10.00
N ILE A 293 -22.99 -18.88 9.60
CA ILE A 293 -22.54 -18.39 8.29
C ILE A 293 -23.18 -19.16 7.14
N LYS A 294 -23.57 -20.43 7.34
CA LYS A 294 -24.35 -21.23 6.38
C LYS A 294 -25.70 -20.61 6.02
N ARG A 295 -26.29 -19.79 6.89
CA ARG A 295 -27.55 -19.08 6.59
C ARG A 295 -27.34 -17.92 5.62
N THR A 296 -26.13 -17.36 5.59
CA THR A 296 -25.78 -16.19 4.77
C THR A 296 -25.02 -16.60 3.50
N MET A 297 -24.18 -17.63 3.59
CA MET A 297 -23.41 -18.21 2.51
C MET A 297 -23.81 -19.67 2.34
N LYS A 298 -24.20 -20.06 1.11
CA LYS A 298 -24.52 -21.47 0.80
C LYS A 298 -23.37 -22.42 1.15
N ARG A 299 -22.12 -21.99 1.00
CA ARG A 299 -20.90 -22.74 1.36
C ARG A 299 -19.83 -21.81 1.92
N PHE A 300 -19.19 -22.22 3.01
CA PHE A 300 -18.07 -21.51 3.63
C PHE A 300 -16.76 -22.25 3.31
N PRO A 301 -15.69 -21.55 2.87
CA PRO A 301 -14.48 -22.21 2.41
C PRO A 301 -13.72 -22.89 3.54
N SER A 302 -13.16 -24.08 3.28
CA SER A 302 -12.21 -24.76 4.18
C SER A 302 -10.77 -24.26 4.00
N THR A 303 -10.47 -23.63 2.86
CA THR A 303 -9.19 -22.99 2.55
C THR A 303 -9.44 -21.66 1.84
N VAL A 304 -8.58 -20.68 2.08
CA VAL A 304 -8.66 -19.36 1.46
C VAL A 304 -7.34 -18.98 0.82
N LYS A 305 -7.43 -18.28 -0.32
CA LYS A 305 -6.28 -17.63 -0.96
C LYS A 305 -6.30 -16.14 -0.66
N ILE A 306 -5.18 -15.61 -0.20
CA ILE A 306 -4.95 -14.18 0.02
C ILE A 306 -3.88 -13.75 -0.98
N GLN A 307 -4.19 -12.79 -1.83
CA GLN A 307 -3.27 -12.28 -2.85
C GLN A 307 -3.00 -10.80 -2.62
N LEU A 308 -1.73 -10.40 -2.73
CA LEU A 308 -1.31 -9.00 -2.63
C LEU A 308 -0.56 -8.62 -3.90
N LEU A 309 -0.93 -7.48 -4.52
CA LEU A 309 -0.20 -6.88 -5.64
C LEU A 309 0.44 -5.58 -5.18
N PHE A 310 1.72 -5.38 -5.49
CA PHE A 310 2.49 -4.20 -5.07
C PHE A 310 3.49 -3.79 -6.16
N VAL A 311 4.03 -2.58 -6.07
CA VAL A 311 5.10 -2.14 -6.98
C VAL A 311 6.45 -2.55 -6.38
N PRO A 312 7.31 -3.28 -7.11
CA PRO A 312 8.64 -3.62 -6.60
C PRO A 312 9.46 -2.36 -6.28
N ILE A 313 10.05 -2.29 -5.07
CA ILE A 313 10.76 -1.09 -4.59
C ILE A 313 11.90 -0.68 -5.53
N ASN A 314 12.65 -1.66 -6.07
CA ASN A 314 13.72 -1.38 -7.04
C ASN A 314 13.22 -0.69 -8.31
N THR A 315 11.98 -0.95 -8.73
CA THR A 315 11.37 -0.29 -9.90
C THR A 315 11.17 1.20 -9.60
N ILE A 316 10.63 1.53 -8.43
CA ILE A 316 10.39 2.92 -8.01
C ILE A 316 11.71 3.69 -7.83
N VAL A 317 12.70 3.06 -7.18
CA VAL A 317 14.02 3.70 -6.94
C VAL A 317 14.72 4.02 -8.26
N LYS A 318 14.73 3.08 -9.22
CA LYS A 318 15.32 3.32 -10.55
C LYS A 318 14.68 4.52 -11.24
N GLN A 319 13.37 4.70 -11.11
CA GLN A 319 12.66 5.82 -11.75
C GLN A 319 12.98 7.16 -11.09
N GLN A 320 12.98 7.22 -9.75
CA GLN A 320 13.36 8.44 -9.04
C GLN A 320 14.79 8.87 -9.36
N GLN A 321 15.73 7.92 -9.47
CA GLN A 321 17.12 8.20 -9.83
C GLN A 321 17.29 8.69 -11.27
N LEU A 322 16.45 8.21 -12.20
CA LEU A 322 16.51 8.60 -13.61
C LEU A 322 15.81 9.95 -13.89
N GLN A 323 15.16 10.58 -12.90
CA GLN A 323 14.30 11.77 -13.08
C GLN A 323 13.28 11.61 -14.21
N SER A 324 12.95 10.36 -14.56
CA SER A 324 11.94 10.02 -15.54
C SER A 324 10.61 9.93 -14.84
N SER A 325 9.55 10.55 -15.39
CA SER A 325 8.20 10.20 -14.96
C SER A 325 8.00 8.69 -15.13
N LEU A 326 7.24 8.06 -14.22
CA LEU A 326 6.75 6.68 -14.40
C LEU A 326 6.02 6.47 -15.75
N VAL A 327 5.66 7.57 -16.40
CA VAL A 327 4.60 7.69 -17.37
C VAL A 327 5.10 8.59 -18.50
N ASP A 328 5.31 8.00 -19.68
CA ASP A 328 5.20 8.75 -20.94
C ASP A 328 3.83 9.45 -20.97
N LYS A 329 3.72 10.67 -21.52
CA LYS A 329 2.45 11.40 -21.61
C LYS A 329 1.33 10.67 -22.39
N ASN A 330 1.60 9.51 -22.98
CA ASN A 330 0.63 8.69 -23.68
C ASN A 330 -0.45 8.14 -22.71
N LEU A 331 -1.69 8.10 -23.19
CA LEU A 331 -2.87 7.60 -22.50
C LEU A 331 -2.68 6.19 -21.89
N ASN A 332 -1.98 5.29 -22.58
CA ASN A 332 -1.74 3.92 -22.09
C ASN A 332 -0.95 3.92 -20.78
N SER A 333 0.04 4.81 -20.65
CA SER A 333 0.81 4.95 -19.42
C SER A 333 -0.02 5.57 -18.29
N GLN A 334 -0.92 6.51 -18.60
CA GLN A 334 -1.87 7.07 -17.63
C GLN A 334 -2.86 6.01 -17.13
N ILE A 335 -3.32 5.11 -18.00
CA ILE A 335 -4.17 3.96 -17.62
C ILE A 335 -3.40 3.01 -16.70
N LEU A 336 -2.14 2.70 -17.00
CA LEU A 336 -1.30 1.85 -16.15
C LEU A 336 -1.00 2.48 -14.77
N GLU A 337 -0.90 3.80 -14.68
CA GLU A 337 -0.72 4.48 -13.40
C GLU A 337 -1.94 4.29 -12.48
N ARG A 338 -3.15 4.27 -13.04
CA ARG A 338 -4.40 4.09 -12.26
C ARG A 338 -4.56 2.70 -11.64
N ILE A 339 -3.81 1.70 -12.11
CA ILE A 339 -3.79 0.34 -11.53
C ILE A 339 -2.69 0.16 -10.49
N LEU A 340 -1.92 1.21 -10.19
CA LEU A 340 -0.90 1.14 -9.15
C LEU A 340 -1.52 1.30 -7.76
N PRO A 341 -1.04 0.53 -6.77
CA PRO A 341 -1.41 0.73 -5.38
C PRO A 341 -0.64 1.89 -4.71
N LEU A 342 0.00 2.76 -5.50
CA LEU A 342 0.73 3.95 -5.06
C LEU A 342 0.38 5.13 -5.97
N LYS A 343 0.28 6.32 -5.39
CA LYS A 343 0.22 7.60 -6.10
C LYS A 343 1.53 8.36 -5.94
N PHE A 344 1.94 9.07 -6.98
CA PHE A 344 3.14 9.87 -7.01
C PHE A 344 2.73 11.35 -7.18
N LEU A 345 2.75 12.12 -6.11
CA LEU A 345 2.28 13.51 -6.06
C LEU A 345 3.38 14.39 -5.48
N ASP A 346 3.84 15.41 -6.20
CA ASP A 346 4.85 16.38 -5.71
C ASP A 346 6.10 15.73 -5.06
N ASN A 347 6.64 14.68 -5.69
CA ASN A 347 7.75 13.84 -5.19
C ASN A 347 7.45 13.01 -3.93
N GLU A 348 6.20 12.98 -3.47
CA GLU A 348 5.69 12.10 -2.43
C GLU A 348 5.13 10.80 -3.00
N ILE A 349 5.32 9.72 -2.24
CA ILE A 349 4.76 8.39 -2.53
C ILE A 349 3.66 8.14 -1.51
N ILE A 350 2.43 8.02 -2.00
CA ILE A 350 1.25 7.87 -1.15
C ILE A 350 0.59 6.52 -1.44
N PRO A 351 0.44 5.64 -0.42
CA PRO A 351 -0.33 4.42 -0.55
C PRO A 351 -1.77 4.62 -1.05
N SER A 352 -2.16 3.87 -2.07
CA SER A 352 -3.49 3.95 -2.70
C SER A 352 -4.06 2.56 -3.05
N GLY A 353 -3.75 1.56 -2.23
CA GLY A 353 -4.24 0.20 -2.40
C GLY A 353 -5.78 0.05 -2.25
N PHE A 354 -6.35 -0.98 -2.86
CA PHE A 354 -7.78 -1.30 -2.84
C PHE A 354 -8.01 -2.78 -2.55
N ILE A 355 -9.20 -3.10 -2.05
CA ILE A 355 -9.67 -4.47 -1.83
C ILE A 355 -10.43 -4.98 -3.06
N PHE A 356 -10.21 -6.24 -3.40
CA PHE A 356 -10.82 -6.95 -4.51
C PHE A 356 -11.51 -8.22 -3.98
N ILE A 357 -12.72 -8.46 -4.46
CA ILE A 357 -13.57 -9.61 -4.09
C ILE A 357 -14.14 -10.18 -5.39
N GLY A 358 -13.38 -11.05 -6.04
CA GLY A 358 -13.60 -11.33 -7.46
C GLY A 358 -13.09 -10.18 -8.34
N LEU A 359 -13.61 -8.96 -8.13
CA LEU A 359 -13.21 -7.72 -8.81
C LEU A 359 -13.04 -6.55 -7.83
N GLY A 360 -12.55 -5.41 -8.33
CA GLY A 360 -12.20 -4.25 -7.50
C GLY A 360 -13.41 -3.63 -6.79
N THR A 361 -13.31 -3.51 -5.47
CA THR A 361 -14.28 -2.77 -4.64
C THR A 361 -13.90 -1.29 -4.58
N HIS A 362 -14.80 -0.46 -4.03
CA HIS A 362 -14.50 0.95 -3.76
C HIS A 362 -13.71 1.13 -2.45
N GLN A 363 -13.57 0.07 -1.66
CA GLN A 363 -12.88 0.09 -0.38
C GLN A 363 -11.36 0.14 -0.58
N SER A 364 -10.73 1.21 -0.09
CA SER A 364 -9.27 1.30 0.03
C SER A 364 -8.75 0.53 1.25
N ILE A 365 -7.50 0.06 1.18
CA ILE A 365 -6.85 -0.76 2.23
C ILE A 365 -5.83 0.04 3.06
N GLY A 366 -5.37 1.19 2.55
CA GLY A 366 -4.49 2.12 3.27
C GLY A 366 -2.99 1.81 3.13
N ILE A 367 -2.60 0.63 2.64
CA ILE A 367 -1.20 0.27 2.38
C ILE A 367 -0.89 0.27 0.87
N GLY A 368 0.39 0.35 0.50
CA GLY A 368 0.88 0.36 -0.89
C GLY A 368 0.72 -0.97 -1.63
N MET A 369 -0.37 -1.70 -1.37
CA MET A 369 -0.67 -3.00 -1.95
C MET A 369 -2.16 -3.10 -2.29
N HIS A 370 -2.52 -3.67 -3.43
CA HIS A 370 -3.88 -4.15 -3.66
C HIS A 370 -4.06 -5.52 -3.02
N VAL A 371 -5.28 -5.83 -2.55
CA VAL A 371 -5.57 -7.08 -1.82
C VAL A 371 -6.74 -7.79 -2.47
N TYR A 372 -6.57 -9.07 -2.80
CA TYR A 372 -7.67 -9.95 -3.19
C TYR A 372 -7.80 -11.10 -2.21
N SER A 373 -9.01 -11.32 -1.68
CA SER A 373 -9.33 -12.51 -0.91
C SER A 373 -10.84 -12.73 -0.84
N HIS A 374 -11.27 -13.76 -0.11
CA HIS A 374 -12.65 -14.17 0.05
C HIS A 374 -13.40 -13.31 1.09
N PHE A 375 -13.29 -11.98 0.98
CA PHE A 375 -14.06 -11.07 1.82
C PHE A 375 -15.54 -11.11 1.45
N ILE A 376 -16.39 -10.78 2.42
CA ILE A 376 -17.84 -10.72 2.22
C ILE A 376 -18.26 -9.24 2.21
N PRO A 377 -18.70 -8.70 1.07
CA PRO A 377 -19.08 -7.30 0.98
C PRO A 377 -20.50 -7.06 1.51
N THR A 378 -20.91 -5.79 1.56
CA THR A 378 -22.32 -5.43 1.74
C THR A 378 -23.17 -5.82 0.53
N VAL A 379 -24.49 -5.65 0.64
CA VAL A 379 -25.46 -5.98 -0.43
C VAL A 379 -25.16 -5.20 -1.70
N GLU A 380 -24.74 -3.94 -1.58
CA GLU A 380 -24.37 -3.04 -2.67
C GLU A 380 -23.00 -3.39 -3.29
N ARG A 381 -22.26 -4.32 -2.69
CA ARG A 381 -20.93 -4.80 -3.10
C ARG A 381 -19.85 -3.70 -3.20
N GLN A 382 -20.04 -2.56 -2.56
CA GLN A 382 -19.09 -1.44 -2.61
C GLN A 382 -18.06 -1.48 -1.49
N GLU A 383 -18.46 -1.96 -0.31
CA GLU A 383 -17.64 -1.98 0.90
C GLU A 383 -17.69 -3.35 1.59
N LEU A 384 -16.82 -3.53 2.58
CA LEU A 384 -16.81 -4.74 3.41
C LEU A 384 -17.95 -4.71 4.43
N ASN A 385 -18.68 -5.81 4.55
CA ASN A 385 -19.67 -5.93 5.61
C ASN A 385 -18.96 -6.14 6.95
N LEU A 386 -18.95 -5.09 7.77
CA LEU A 386 -18.46 -5.12 9.15
C LEU A 386 -19.60 -4.93 10.17
N GLN A 387 -20.85 -4.99 9.72
CA GLN A 387 -22.05 -4.79 10.55
C GLN A 387 -22.60 -6.11 11.08
N ASP A 388 -22.71 -7.14 10.23
CA ASP A 388 -23.11 -8.48 10.69
C ASP A 388 -22.01 -9.08 11.58
N PRO A 389 -22.30 -9.54 12.82
CA PRO A 389 -21.27 -9.97 13.76
C PRO A 389 -20.39 -11.12 13.26
N TYR A 390 -20.96 -12.10 12.54
CA TYR A 390 -20.24 -13.28 12.07
C TYR A 390 -19.42 -12.96 10.82
N ILE A 391 -20.01 -12.22 9.88
CA ILE A 391 -19.30 -11.74 8.70
C ILE A 391 -18.17 -10.77 9.10
N ALA A 392 -18.45 -9.86 10.03
CA ALA A 392 -17.45 -8.93 10.54
C ALA A 392 -16.29 -9.67 11.20
N LYS A 393 -16.56 -10.74 11.96
CA LYS A 393 -15.51 -11.60 12.54
C LYS A 393 -14.61 -12.18 11.44
N TRP A 394 -15.20 -12.75 10.38
CA TRP A 394 -14.45 -13.29 9.23
C TRP A 394 -13.61 -12.23 8.50
N ASN A 395 -14.25 -11.12 8.11
CA ASN A 395 -13.57 -10.04 7.41
C ASN A 395 -12.44 -9.43 8.26
N LYS A 396 -12.65 -9.27 9.58
CA LYS A 396 -11.61 -8.77 10.50
C LYS A 396 -10.41 -9.70 10.58
N GLU A 397 -10.62 -11.02 10.69
CA GLU A 397 -9.49 -11.97 10.68
C GLU A 397 -8.72 -11.89 9.37
N LEU A 398 -9.39 -11.89 8.21
CA LEU A 398 -8.72 -11.74 6.92
C LEU A 398 -7.90 -10.44 6.83
N LEU A 399 -8.47 -9.30 7.26
CA LEU A 399 -7.78 -8.00 7.26
C LEU A 399 -6.56 -7.99 8.20
N ALA A 400 -6.68 -8.60 9.38
CA ALA A 400 -5.58 -8.73 10.32
C ALA A 400 -4.45 -9.59 9.74
N THR A 401 -4.79 -10.73 9.14
CA THR A 401 -3.84 -11.61 8.44
C THR A 401 -3.15 -10.90 7.27
N VAL A 402 -3.87 -10.06 6.51
CA VAL A 402 -3.27 -9.22 5.46
C VAL A 402 -2.19 -8.29 6.03
N GLY A 403 -2.46 -7.65 7.17
CA GLY A 403 -1.48 -6.81 7.87
C GLY A 403 -0.24 -7.60 8.30
N GLN A 404 -0.43 -8.80 8.84
CA GLN A 404 0.67 -9.69 9.25
C GLN A 404 1.51 -10.15 8.05
N ILE A 405 0.88 -10.51 6.94
CA ILE A 405 1.57 -10.89 5.70
C ILE A 405 2.39 -9.71 5.18
N ALA A 406 1.81 -8.50 5.14
CA ALA A 406 2.50 -7.30 4.72
C ALA A 406 3.71 -6.99 5.64
N ARG A 407 3.59 -7.23 6.95
CA ARG A 407 4.71 -7.07 7.89
C ARG A 407 5.83 -8.07 7.66
N CYS A 408 5.50 -9.33 7.45
CA CYS A 408 6.49 -10.36 7.11
C CYS A 408 7.28 -9.95 5.85
N PHE A 409 6.56 -9.51 4.81
CA PHE A 409 7.17 -9.07 3.57
C PHE A 409 8.00 -7.79 3.72
N TYR A 410 7.58 -6.85 4.55
CA TYR A 410 8.37 -5.67 4.93
C TYR A 410 9.70 -6.08 5.60
N ASP A 411 9.63 -6.92 6.64
CA ASP A 411 10.81 -7.35 7.41
C ASP A 411 11.84 -8.05 6.51
N GLN A 412 11.39 -8.79 5.51
CA GLN A 412 12.28 -9.45 4.55
C GLN A 412 12.83 -8.49 3.52
N THR A 413 12.00 -7.60 2.98
CA THR A 413 12.43 -6.60 2.00
C THR A 413 13.49 -5.68 2.59
N ILE A 414 13.31 -5.25 3.85
CA ILE A 414 14.28 -4.39 4.53
C ILE A 414 15.55 -5.15 4.91
N ASN A 415 15.46 -6.41 5.35
CA ASN A 415 16.65 -7.21 5.70
C ASN A 415 17.49 -7.62 4.49
N HIS A 416 16.85 -8.04 3.39
CA HIS A 416 17.57 -8.39 2.15
C HIS A 416 18.31 -7.19 1.54
N SER A 417 18.00 -5.98 2.01
CA SER A 417 18.60 -4.71 1.60
C SER A 417 19.76 -4.22 2.49
N ALA A 418 20.13 -4.94 3.56
CA ALA A 418 21.12 -4.51 4.55
C ALA A 418 22.57 -4.38 4.04
N HIS A 419 22.86 -4.84 2.81
CA HIS A 419 24.17 -4.72 2.18
C HIS A 419 24.04 -3.92 0.87
N ASN A 420 24.60 -2.70 0.82
CA ASN A 420 24.77 -1.86 -0.39
C ASN A 420 23.55 -1.12 -1.00
N ARG A 421 22.51 -0.72 -0.24
CA ARG A 421 21.41 0.12 -0.78
C ARG A 421 21.46 1.58 -0.27
N SER A 422 21.03 2.52 -1.13
CA SER A 422 21.04 3.97 -0.87
C SER A 422 19.91 4.41 0.06
N ASP A 423 20.04 5.58 0.69
CA ASP A 423 19.00 6.15 1.58
C ASP A 423 17.65 6.35 0.86
N ILE A 424 17.69 6.58 -0.45
CA ILE A 424 16.50 6.65 -1.32
C ILE A 424 15.68 5.34 -1.24
N TYR A 425 16.35 4.18 -1.21
CA TYR A 425 15.69 2.89 -1.12
C TYR A 425 14.86 2.76 0.17
N TYR A 426 15.44 3.11 1.31
CA TYR A 426 14.73 3.08 2.60
C TYR A 426 13.58 4.07 2.63
N ASN A 427 13.76 5.27 2.06
CA ASN A 427 12.69 6.25 1.97
C ASN A 427 11.48 5.73 1.17
N VAL A 428 11.73 5.21 -0.04
CA VAL A 428 10.69 4.61 -0.89
C VAL A 428 10.01 3.43 -0.20
N LEU A 429 10.79 2.57 0.46
CA LEU A 429 10.26 1.44 1.20
C LEU A 429 9.33 1.93 2.32
N ILE A 430 9.81 2.80 3.23
CA ILE A 430 9.00 3.31 4.34
C ILE A 430 7.72 3.97 3.83
N LYS A 431 7.82 4.84 2.81
CA LYS A 431 6.66 5.52 2.20
C LYS A 431 5.61 4.55 1.65
N SER A 432 6.03 3.40 1.11
CA SER A 432 5.12 2.37 0.58
C SER A 432 4.31 1.66 1.68
N TYR A 433 4.80 1.70 2.93
CA TYR A 433 4.15 1.11 4.11
C TYR A 433 3.58 2.17 5.09
N SER A 434 3.50 3.43 4.65
CA SER A 434 2.94 4.55 5.42
C SER A 434 1.41 4.56 5.36
N PHE A 435 0.78 3.68 6.13
CA PHE A 435 -0.68 3.48 6.17
C PHE A 435 -1.49 4.79 6.06
N GLN A 436 -2.35 4.90 5.06
CA GLN A 436 -3.26 6.02 4.87
C GLN A 436 -4.65 5.72 5.46
N PRO A 437 -5.45 6.75 5.81
CA PRO A 437 -6.87 6.58 6.11
C PRO A 437 -7.59 5.86 4.97
N THR A 438 -8.60 5.05 5.34
CA THR A 438 -9.31 4.20 4.37
C THR A 438 -10.74 4.67 4.16
N THR A 439 -11.24 4.53 2.93
CA THR A 439 -12.57 4.94 2.49
C THR A 439 -13.25 3.79 1.77
N PRO A 440 -14.59 3.66 1.85
CA PRO A 440 -15.49 4.48 2.66
C PRO A 440 -15.38 4.18 4.17
N ASN A 441 -14.88 2.99 4.58
CA ASN A 441 -14.83 2.60 5.99
C ASN A 441 -13.40 2.61 6.57
N GLU A 442 -13.12 3.55 7.47
CA GLU A 442 -11.80 3.72 8.11
C GLU A 442 -11.35 2.55 9.01
N LYS A 443 -12.31 1.74 9.50
CA LYS A 443 -12.00 0.59 10.36
C LYS A 443 -11.16 -0.44 9.62
N VAL A 444 -11.30 -0.53 8.29
CA VAL A 444 -10.53 -1.44 7.43
C VAL A 444 -9.04 -1.18 7.59
N GLY A 445 -8.58 0.04 7.33
CA GLY A 445 -7.19 0.43 7.48
C GLY A 445 -6.69 0.27 8.92
N THR A 446 -7.54 0.56 9.91
CA THR A 446 -7.19 0.38 11.33
C THR A 446 -6.86 -1.08 11.68
N ILE A 447 -7.65 -2.04 11.20
CA ILE A 447 -7.44 -3.47 11.46
C ILE A 447 -6.15 -3.95 10.79
N VAL A 448 -5.93 -3.59 9.52
CA VAL A 448 -4.72 -3.98 8.76
C VAL A 448 -3.47 -3.36 9.39
N ARG A 449 -3.53 -2.07 9.75
CA ARG A 449 -2.47 -1.35 10.46
C ARG A 449 -2.12 -2.06 11.77
N ARG A 450 -3.12 -2.43 12.57
CA ARG A 450 -2.89 -3.18 13.81
C ARG A 450 -2.25 -4.55 13.52
N GLY A 451 -2.75 -5.28 12.52
CA GLY A 451 -2.16 -6.55 12.09
C GLY A 451 -0.69 -6.42 11.67
N PHE A 452 -0.31 -5.29 11.06
CA PHE A 452 1.07 -5.02 10.66
C PHE A 452 1.98 -4.70 11.85
N PHE A 453 1.63 -3.69 12.66
CA PHE A 453 2.51 -3.19 13.72
C PHE A 453 2.51 -4.05 14.98
N ALA A 454 1.37 -4.66 15.34
CA ALA A 454 1.25 -5.47 16.55
C ALA A 454 1.69 -6.94 16.36
N SER A 455 2.10 -7.33 15.15
CA SER A 455 2.47 -8.73 14.87
C SER A 455 3.82 -9.14 15.45
N ARG A 456 4.77 -8.20 15.57
CA ARG A 456 6.13 -8.42 16.10
C ARG A 456 6.71 -7.12 16.67
N GLU A 457 7.28 -7.20 17.87
CA GLU A 457 7.81 -6.03 18.62
C GLU A 457 9.04 -5.39 17.97
N ASN A 458 9.87 -6.17 17.25
CA ASN A 458 11.15 -5.69 16.71
C ASN A 458 11.05 -5.33 15.21
N ILE A 459 10.26 -4.31 14.87
CA ILE A 459 10.27 -3.78 13.50
C ILE A 459 11.59 -3.09 13.22
N LEU A 460 12.25 -3.44 12.11
CA LEU A 460 13.51 -2.81 11.74
C LEU A 460 13.24 -1.44 11.13
N VAL A 461 14.02 -0.45 11.52
CA VAL A 461 13.94 0.92 11.01
C VAL A 461 15.33 1.44 10.65
N PRO A 462 15.44 2.29 9.61
CA PRO A 462 16.69 2.93 9.26
C PRO A 462 17.07 4.02 10.27
N VAL A 463 18.31 3.99 10.73
CA VAL A 463 18.87 4.95 11.69
C VAL A 463 20.25 5.40 11.26
N LYS A 464 20.62 6.62 11.66
CA LYS A 464 21.97 7.14 11.62
C LYS A 464 22.54 7.01 13.05
N GLN A 465 23.61 6.24 13.21
CA GLN A 465 24.20 5.99 14.55
C GLN A 465 25.04 7.17 15.05
N THR A 466 25.74 7.84 14.14
CA THR A 466 26.58 9.01 14.42
C THR A 466 26.52 10.00 13.26
N SER A 467 26.86 11.27 13.51
CA SER A 467 27.02 12.32 12.48
C SER A 467 27.93 11.89 11.32
N SER A 468 28.99 11.14 11.62
CA SER A 468 29.98 10.60 10.67
C SER A 468 29.51 9.39 9.86
N THR A 469 28.38 8.78 10.20
CA THR A 469 27.88 7.60 9.48
C THR A 469 27.37 8.01 8.09
N LYS A 470 28.02 7.51 7.03
CA LYS A 470 27.66 7.81 5.63
C LYS A 470 26.41 7.09 5.11
N HIS A 471 26.02 5.98 5.72
CA HIS A 471 24.91 5.13 5.28
C HIS A 471 24.00 4.76 6.44
N LEU A 472 22.69 4.65 6.19
CA LEU A 472 21.75 4.24 7.21
C LEU A 472 21.98 2.78 7.63
N SER A 473 21.96 2.55 8.94
CA SER A 473 21.99 1.23 9.56
C SER A 473 20.56 0.79 9.92
N LEU A 474 20.31 -0.51 10.02
CA LEU A 474 19.01 -1.04 10.44
C LEU A 474 19.07 -1.48 11.90
N LEU A 475 18.15 -0.98 12.73
CA LEU A 475 17.98 -1.42 14.10
C LEU A 475 16.51 -1.71 14.41
N PRO A 476 16.22 -2.57 15.41
CA PRO A 476 14.89 -2.66 15.97
C PRO A 476 14.39 -1.29 16.43
N SER A 477 13.14 -0.96 16.15
CA SER A 477 12.52 0.32 16.51
C SER A 477 12.55 0.61 18.01
N THR A 478 12.51 -0.44 18.83
CA THR A 478 12.65 -0.38 20.30
C THR A 478 14.04 0.10 20.74
N GLN A 479 15.03 0.07 19.86
CA GLN A 479 16.40 0.59 20.06
C GLN A 479 16.67 1.89 19.31
N ALA A 480 15.72 2.37 18.51
CA ALA A 480 15.84 3.60 17.72
C ALA A 480 15.17 4.79 18.44
N PHE A 481 15.59 6.00 18.07
CA PHE A 481 15.07 7.24 18.61
C PHE A 481 14.55 8.18 17.53
N LEU A 482 13.37 8.77 17.75
CA LEU A 482 12.83 9.85 16.94
C LEU A 482 13.34 11.21 17.44
N THR A 483 13.74 12.05 16.49
CA THR A 483 14.10 13.45 16.71
C THR A 483 13.12 14.37 16.00
N ASP A 484 12.88 15.55 16.58
CA ASP A 484 12.12 16.65 15.99
C ASP A 484 13.02 17.73 15.36
N SER A 485 14.34 17.56 15.47
CA SER A 485 15.31 18.53 14.99
C SER A 485 16.43 17.87 14.18
N LYS A 486 16.82 18.57 13.11
CA LYS A 486 17.94 18.18 12.25
C LYS A 486 19.30 18.37 12.94
N TYR A 487 19.38 19.08 14.05
CA TYR A 487 20.65 19.36 14.72
C TYR A 487 21.06 18.29 15.72
N ILE A 488 20.09 17.57 16.31
CA ILE A 488 20.35 16.57 17.36
C ILE A 488 21.31 15.47 16.86
N HIS A 489 21.17 15.06 15.60
CA HIS A 489 21.99 14.00 15.03
C HIS A 489 23.47 14.36 14.84
N GLU A 490 23.80 15.66 14.88
CA GLU A 490 25.17 16.14 14.68
C GLU A 490 26.01 16.02 15.95
N PHE A 491 25.40 16.16 17.13
CA PHE A 491 26.12 16.19 18.41
C PHE A 491 25.78 15.04 19.36
N LEU A 492 24.70 14.29 19.08
CA LEU A 492 24.23 13.20 19.92
C LEU A 492 24.56 11.86 19.24
N SER A 493 25.43 11.07 19.87
CA SER A 493 25.74 9.70 19.41
C SER A 493 24.64 8.71 19.83
N LEU A 494 23.44 8.86 19.27
CA LEU A 494 22.31 7.94 19.42
C LEU A 494 21.85 7.42 18.06
N PRO A 495 21.26 6.21 17.99
CA PRO A 495 20.64 5.68 16.78
C PRO A 495 19.35 6.43 16.44
N LEU A 496 19.51 7.55 15.73
CA LEU A 496 18.43 8.46 15.40
C LEU A 496 17.86 8.15 14.02
N VAL A 497 16.53 8.12 13.92
CA VAL A 497 15.86 8.12 12.61
C VAL A 497 16.11 9.49 11.96
N PRO A 498 16.58 9.57 10.70
CA PRO A 498 16.75 10.84 9.99
C PRO A 498 15.47 11.67 10.01
N LEU A 499 15.59 13.00 10.15
CA LEU A 499 14.43 13.88 10.29
C LEU A 499 13.48 13.76 9.09
N GLU A 500 14.01 13.62 7.87
CA GLU A 500 13.17 13.48 6.67
C GLU A 500 12.32 12.21 6.68
N LEU A 501 12.79 11.15 7.36
CA LEU A 501 12.04 9.93 7.55
C LEU A 501 11.12 10.01 8.77
N ALA A 502 11.58 10.64 9.86
CA ALA A 502 10.84 10.73 11.12
C ALA A 502 9.48 11.44 10.99
N THR A 503 9.31 12.34 10.02
CA THR A 503 8.03 13.00 9.73
C THR A 503 7.01 12.11 9.03
N ASN A 504 7.44 10.96 8.50
CA ASN A 504 6.56 10.04 7.79
C ASN A 504 5.52 9.40 8.73
N HIS A 505 4.29 9.20 8.23
CA HIS A 505 3.19 8.63 9.01
C HIS A 505 3.49 7.24 9.59
N PHE A 506 4.40 6.46 8.98
CA PHE A 506 4.91 5.20 9.51
C PHE A 506 5.47 5.37 10.93
N PHE A 507 6.30 6.39 11.17
CA PHE A 507 6.88 6.66 12.49
C PHE A 507 5.89 7.32 13.45
N THR A 508 4.90 8.04 12.92
CA THR A 508 3.75 8.51 13.73
C THR A 508 3.01 7.33 14.35
N ILE A 509 2.77 6.27 13.58
CA ILE A 509 2.11 5.06 14.08
C ILE A 509 2.99 4.30 15.08
N LEU A 510 4.31 4.21 14.85
CA LEU A 510 5.22 3.61 15.83
C LEU A 510 5.20 4.37 17.17
N LYS A 511 5.12 5.71 17.11
CA LYS A 511 4.95 6.55 18.30
C LYS A 511 3.61 6.31 18.99
N GLU A 512 2.51 6.23 18.26
CA GLU A 512 1.16 5.92 18.80
C GLU A 512 1.13 4.58 19.54
N TYR A 513 1.78 3.55 18.99
CA TYR A 513 1.87 2.22 19.60
C TYR A 513 3.00 2.06 20.61
N GLN A 514 3.77 3.12 20.90
CA GLN A 514 4.92 3.08 21.82
C GLN A 514 5.98 2.04 21.41
N LEU A 515 6.17 1.84 20.11
CA LEU A 515 7.14 0.90 19.54
C LEU A 515 8.48 1.58 19.18
N ILE A 516 8.64 2.88 19.43
CA ILE A 516 9.88 3.62 19.18
C ILE A 516 10.11 4.66 20.28
N ASN A 517 11.38 4.89 20.62
CA ASN A 517 11.74 5.88 21.62
C ASN A 517 11.69 7.30 21.02
N ILE A 518 11.44 8.29 21.87
CA ILE A 518 11.45 9.70 21.50
C ILE A 518 12.58 10.37 22.27
N VAL A 519 13.43 11.14 21.58
CA VAL A 519 14.44 11.95 22.25
C VAL A 519 13.74 12.95 23.18
N ASN A 520 14.16 12.96 24.43
CA ASN A 520 13.68 13.90 25.43
C ASN A 520 14.86 14.61 26.09
N LYS A 521 14.56 15.68 26.83
CA LYS A 521 15.57 16.51 27.50
C LYS A 521 16.50 15.70 28.42
N SER A 522 15.96 14.74 29.18
CA SER A 522 16.75 13.93 30.11
C SER A 522 17.76 13.03 29.39
N ILE A 523 17.38 12.45 28.25
CA ILE A 523 18.28 11.66 27.40
C ILE A 523 19.43 12.54 26.90
N ILE A 524 19.11 13.75 26.41
CA ILE A 524 20.12 14.69 25.91
C ILE A 524 21.08 15.09 27.04
N GLU A 525 20.56 15.50 28.21
CA GLU A 525 21.39 15.88 29.36
C GLU A 525 22.32 14.75 29.79
N THR A 526 21.81 13.51 29.89
CA THR A 526 22.59 12.34 30.29
C THR A 526 23.72 12.07 29.29
N GLN A 527 23.42 12.13 27.99
CA GLN A 527 24.41 11.92 26.95
C GLN A 527 25.47 13.03 26.96
N LEU A 528 25.07 14.30 27.03
CA LEU A 528 25.98 15.46 27.06
C LEU A 528 26.96 15.41 28.25
N VAL A 529 26.53 14.91 29.41
CA VAL A 529 27.42 14.74 30.58
C VAL A 529 28.48 13.66 30.31
N SER A 530 28.17 12.67 29.49
CA SER A 530 29.04 11.53 29.21
C SER A 530 29.89 11.65 27.92
N THR A 531 29.72 12.72 27.15
CA THR A 531 30.33 12.88 25.82
C THR A 531 31.18 14.14 25.75
N ILE A 532 32.39 14.04 25.19
CA ILE A 532 33.21 15.20 24.81
C ILE A 532 32.77 15.63 23.41
N LEU A 533 32.26 16.86 23.28
CA LEU A 533 31.85 17.41 22.00
C LEU A 533 33.03 18.00 21.23
N LEU A 534 33.14 17.64 19.95
CA LEU A 534 33.99 18.32 18.99
C LEU A 534 33.41 19.70 18.64
N PHE A 535 34.24 20.55 18.06
CA PHE A 535 33.85 21.93 17.75
C PHE A 535 32.58 22.03 16.87
N ASN A 536 32.48 21.22 15.82
CA ASN A 536 31.29 21.19 14.96
C ASN A 536 30.04 20.67 15.68
N GLU A 537 30.21 19.75 16.62
CA GLU A 537 29.12 19.18 17.43
C GLU A 537 28.63 20.21 18.45
N LEU A 538 29.54 21.01 19.03
CA LEU A 538 29.19 22.15 19.87
C LEU A 538 28.38 23.21 19.09
N ILE A 539 28.78 23.52 17.86
CA ILE A 539 28.00 24.42 17.00
C ILE A 539 26.58 23.88 16.81
N ALA A 540 26.43 22.59 16.49
CA ALA A 540 25.12 21.99 16.30
C ALA A 540 24.28 21.95 17.59
N LEU A 541 24.91 21.72 18.75
CA LEU A 541 24.24 21.83 20.06
C LEU A 541 23.73 23.25 20.29
N LEU A 542 24.55 24.27 20.04
CA LEU A 542 24.15 25.67 20.18
C LEU A 542 23.02 26.03 19.21
N GLN A 543 23.08 25.55 17.97
CA GLN A 543 22.01 25.71 16.98
C GLN A 543 20.71 25.01 17.40
N TRP A 544 20.81 23.88 18.09
CA TRP A 544 19.64 23.19 18.65
C TRP A 544 19.04 23.95 19.85
N LEU A 545 19.87 24.45 20.76
CA LEU A 545 19.44 25.21 21.94
C LEU A 545 18.78 26.53 21.57
N CYS A 546 19.23 27.17 20.49
CA CYS A 546 18.65 28.40 19.97
C CYS A 546 17.42 28.10 19.09
N THR A 547 16.21 28.17 19.64
CA THR A 547 15.01 28.03 18.82
C THR A 547 14.76 29.27 17.95
N PHE A 548 14.18 29.10 16.76
CA PHE A 548 13.73 30.22 15.91
C PHE A 548 12.79 31.19 16.68
N LYS A 549 11.99 30.64 17.60
CA LYS A 549 11.06 31.40 18.43
C LYS A 549 11.74 32.19 19.56
N GLU A 550 12.87 31.71 20.07
CA GLU A 550 13.73 32.47 20.98
C GLU A 550 14.50 33.55 20.23
N TYR A 551 14.96 33.26 19.01
CA TYR A 551 15.54 34.27 18.14
C TYR A 551 14.55 35.40 17.86
N GLU A 552 13.31 35.11 17.43
CA GLU A 552 12.27 36.13 17.20
C GLU A 552 11.97 36.94 18.48
N LYS A 553 11.89 36.29 19.64
CA LYS A 553 11.68 36.97 20.93
C LYS A 553 12.86 37.86 21.34
N LEU A 554 14.08 37.44 21.05
CA LEU A 554 15.30 38.20 21.34
C LEU A 554 15.44 39.37 20.35
N GLU A 555 15.10 39.18 19.08
CA GLU A 555 15.03 40.24 18.06
C GLU A 555 13.97 41.28 18.44
N GLU A 556 12.75 40.86 18.81
CA GLU A 556 11.67 41.78 19.21
C GLU A 556 12.08 42.60 20.45
N LYS A 557 12.70 41.95 21.45
CA LYS A 557 13.11 42.56 22.72
C LYS A 557 14.35 43.46 22.61
N TYR A 558 15.27 43.17 21.69
CA TYR A 558 16.54 43.89 21.54
C TYR A 558 16.69 44.56 20.16
N SER A 559 15.58 44.75 19.42
CA SER A 559 15.52 45.31 18.07
C SER A 559 16.22 46.66 17.94
N SER A 560 16.17 47.50 18.98
CA SER A 560 16.83 48.81 19.03
C SER A 560 18.36 48.75 19.26
N THR A 561 18.89 47.60 19.70
CA THR A 561 20.32 47.37 19.98
C THR A 561 20.97 46.39 19.00
N LEU A 562 20.19 45.53 18.35
CA LEU A 562 20.63 44.59 17.31
C LEU A 562 20.68 45.25 15.92
N THR A 563 21.28 46.43 15.83
CA THR A 563 21.72 46.95 14.52
C THR A 563 23.09 46.35 14.24
N CYS A 564 23.18 45.44 13.27
CA CYS A 564 24.44 45.05 12.66
C CYS A 564 24.71 46.03 11.50
N PRO A 565 25.41 47.16 11.72
CA PRO A 565 25.82 48.00 10.62
C PRO A 565 26.63 47.11 9.67
N CYS A 566 26.30 47.11 8.38
CA CYS A 566 27.00 46.32 7.36
C CYS A 566 28.46 46.77 7.13
N THR A 567 29.10 47.38 8.12
CA THR A 567 30.49 47.82 8.15
C THR A 567 31.47 46.68 8.41
N GLN A 568 31.03 45.58 9.04
CA GLN A 568 31.81 44.36 9.19
C GLN A 568 30.95 43.14 8.83
N VAL A 569 31.43 42.34 7.87
CA VAL A 569 30.73 41.15 7.34
C VAL A 569 30.86 39.95 8.29
N SER A 570 31.71 40.07 9.31
CA SER A 570 31.94 39.02 10.29
C SER A 570 32.34 39.57 11.65
N ILE A 571 31.90 38.89 12.71
CA ILE A 571 32.27 39.19 14.10
C ILE A 571 33.19 38.05 14.60
N PRO A 572 34.37 38.35 15.17
CA PRO A 572 35.20 37.36 15.84
C PRO A 572 34.47 36.76 17.07
N TYR A 573 34.54 35.45 17.26
CA TYR A 573 33.86 34.80 18.40
C TYR A 573 34.30 35.31 19.77
N LYS A 574 35.55 35.80 19.92
CA LYS A 574 36.05 36.44 21.15
C LYS A 574 35.21 37.60 21.65
N ASP A 575 34.48 38.27 20.75
CA ASP A 575 33.67 39.44 21.10
C ASP A 575 32.27 39.02 21.59
N LEU A 576 31.92 37.74 21.45
CA LEU A 576 30.58 37.20 21.75
C LEU A 576 30.59 36.15 22.88
N ILE A 577 31.67 35.38 22.99
CA ILE A 577 31.73 34.20 23.86
C ILE A 577 32.96 34.28 24.76
N THR A 578 32.80 33.94 26.04
CA THR A 578 33.90 33.73 26.99
C THR A 578 33.93 32.26 27.37
N ILE A 579 35.09 31.62 27.25
CA ILE A 579 35.30 30.20 27.60
C ILE A 579 36.23 30.14 28.81
N GLU A 580 35.77 29.55 29.91
CA GLU A 580 36.57 29.28 31.10
C GLU A 580 36.80 27.77 31.23
N VAL A 581 38.06 27.34 31.14
CA VAL A 581 38.42 25.92 31.21
C VAL A 581 38.84 25.57 32.63
N LYS A 582 38.20 24.54 33.19
CA LYS A 582 38.59 23.95 34.48
C LYS A 582 39.31 22.63 34.24
N TYR A 583 40.62 22.62 34.48
CA TYR A 583 41.42 21.41 34.41
C TYR A 583 41.21 20.54 35.65
N HIS A 584 41.46 19.24 35.51
CA HIS A 584 41.46 18.32 36.64
C HIS A 584 42.42 18.80 37.73
N GLN A 585 42.04 18.66 39.01
CA GLN A 585 42.80 19.21 40.15
C GLN A 585 44.25 18.74 40.20
N ILE A 586 44.54 17.55 39.62
CA ILE A 586 45.90 17.02 39.48
C ILE A 586 46.83 17.95 38.69
N CYS A 587 46.32 18.65 37.68
CA CYS A 587 47.09 19.56 36.81
C CYS A 587 47.46 20.90 37.48
N THR A 588 47.02 21.06 38.72
CA THR A 588 47.33 22.17 39.62
C THR A 588 47.86 21.67 40.98
N SER A 589 48.06 20.35 41.12
CA SER A 589 48.50 19.73 42.36
C SER A 589 50.03 19.69 42.45
N ASP A 590 50.54 19.40 43.64
CA ASP A 590 51.98 19.20 43.86
C ASP A 590 52.51 17.96 43.12
N PHE A 591 51.65 17.01 42.74
CA PHE A 591 52.05 15.75 42.11
C PHE A 591 52.70 15.89 40.73
N ILE A 592 52.45 16.99 40.05
CA ILE A 592 53.05 17.27 38.73
C ILE A 592 54.28 18.17 38.82
N GLN A 593 54.67 18.62 40.02
CA GLN A 593 55.82 19.49 40.18
C GLN A 593 57.11 18.67 40.25
N SER A 594 58.19 19.19 39.65
CA SER A 594 59.50 18.53 39.68
C SER A 594 60.00 18.17 41.07
N ARG A 595 59.74 19.02 42.07
CA ARG A 595 60.06 18.74 43.47
C ARG A 595 59.41 17.46 44.00
N TRP A 596 58.23 17.09 43.52
CA TRP A 596 57.50 15.92 43.98
C TRP A 596 58.15 14.65 43.48
N TYR A 597 58.32 14.51 42.17
CA TYR A 597 58.89 13.28 41.60
C TYR A 597 60.42 13.17 41.78
N GLN A 598 61.12 14.28 42.08
CA GLN A 598 62.52 14.27 42.50
C GLN A 598 62.70 13.90 43.98
N SER A 599 61.64 13.90 44.79
CA SER A 599 61.71 13.51 46.21
C SER A 599 61.77 12.00 46.43
N PHE A 600 61.52 11.21 45.38
CA PHE A 600 61.58 9.75 45.46
C PHE A 600 63.06 9.29 45.53
N PRO A 601 63.42 8.46 46.52
CA PRO A 601 64.79 7.96 46.65
C PRO A 601 65.17 7.08 45.46
N SER A 602 66.38 7.25 44.93
CA SER A 602 66.95 6.40 43.89
C SER A 602 67.19 4.99 44.43
N TYR A 603 66.22 4.10 44.22
CA TYR A 603 66.32 2.70 44.61
C TYR A 603 67.16 1.90 43.60
N ASN A 604 68.23 1.29 44.08
CA ASN A 604 69.01 0.32 43.31
C ASN A 604 68.36 -1.05 43.51
N THR A 605 67.67 -1.58 42.50
CA THR A 605 66.94 -2.85 42.58
C THR A 605 67.91 -4.04 42.50
N SER A 606 68.60 -4.35 43.60
CA SER A 606 69.48 -5.52 43.69
C SER A 606 68.75 -6.82 44.05
N ASN A 607 67.45 -6.79 44.41
CA ASN A 607 66.70 -7.97 44.89
C ASN A 607 65.38 -8.26 44.15
N GLY A 608 65.28 -7.97 42.85
CA GLY A 608 64.26 -8.58 41.95
C GLY A 608 62.78 -8.24 42.17
N TYR A 609 62.42 -7.44 43.18
CA TYR A 609 61.06 -6.92 43.36
C TYR A 609 60.94 -5.51 42.79
N ILE A 610 60.00 -5.33 41.85
CA ILE A 610 59.68 -4.04 41.23
C ILE A 610 58.75 -3.27 42.19
N ASP A 611 59.31 -2.28 42.89
CA ASP A 611 58.58 -1.42 43.83
C ASP A 611 57.98 -0.20 43.08
N PHE A 612 56.78 0.23 43.46
CA PHE A 612 56.17 1.48 42.97
C PHE A 612 57.15 2.66 42.97
N LEU A 613 57.99 2.75 44.00
CA LEU A 613 59.00 3.81 44.14
C LEU A 613 60.01 3.84 42.99
N SER A 614 60.27 2.72 42.31
CA SER A 614 61.23 2.66 41.21
C SER A 614 60.69 3.21 39.89
N PHE A 615 59.37 3.36 39.75
CA PHE A 615 58.74 3.90 38.53
C PHE A 615 57.84 5.11 38.77
N ALA A 616 57.43 5.37 40.01
CA ALA A 616 56.60 6.52 40.39
C ALA A 616 57.07 7.85 39.79
N PRO A 617 58.38 8.19 39.77
CA PRO A 617 58.83 9.44 39.17
C PRO A 617 58.43 9.60 37.71
N SER A 618 58.58 8.54 36.91
CA SER A 618 58.22 8.54 35.49
C SER A 618 56.72 8.69 35.27
N TYR A 619 55.88 8.10 36.12
CA TYR A 619 54.42 8.26 36.05
C TYR A 619 53.99 9.69 36.38
N PHE A 620 54.56 10.31 37.41
CA PHE A 620 54.26 11.70 37.76
C PHE A 620 54.78 12.70 36.71
N GLN A 621 55.96 12.45 36.13
CA GLN A 621 56.47 13.23 35.00
C GLN A 621 55.61 13.07 33.73
N THR A 622 55.04 11.87 33.52
CA THR A 622 54.09 11.62 32.44
C THR A 622 52.77 12.38 32.70
N LEU A 623 52.29 12.42 33.94
CA LEU A 623 51.11 13.22 34.32
C LEU A 623 51.34 14.72 34.13
N GLU A 624 52.52 15.24 34.48
CA GLU A 624 52.93 16.62 34.19
C GLU A 624 52.84 16.89 32.69
N THR A 625 53.45 16.02 31.88
CA THR A 625 53.44 16.13 30.42
C THR A 625 52.02 16.10 29.85
N PHE A 626 51.15 15.22 30.34
CA PHE A 626 49.76 15.17 29.91
C PHE A 626 48.99 16.44 30.27
N CYS A 627 49.19 16.98 31.48
CA CYS A 627 48.58 18.23 31.90
C CYS A 627 49.04 19.41 31.04
N ASP A 628 50.31 19.47 30.68
CA ASP A 628 50.86 20.52 29.82
C ASP A 628 50.35 20.41 28.38
N ILE A 629 50.37 19.22 27.80
CA ILE A 629 49.81 18.96 26.47
C ILE A 629 48.32 19.34 26.45
N ALA A 630 47.54 18.94 27.45
CA ALA A 630 46.12 19.29 27.53
C ALA A 630 45.91 20.80 27.61
N LYS A 631 46.70 21.52 28.41
CA LYS A 631 46.65 22.99 28.49
C LYS A 631 46.99 23.63 27.14
N ILE A 632 48.05 23.19 26.48
CA ILE A 632 48.50 23.72 25.19
C ILE A 632 47.44 23.50 24.12
N ILE A 633 46.96 22.26 23.96
CA ILE A 633 45.97 21.92 22.94
C ILE A 633 44.70 22.73 23.16
N ILE A 634 44.15 22.73 24.38
CA ILE A 634 42.90 23.43 24.66
C ILE A 634 43.05 24.94 24.47
N ASN A 635 44.16 25.54 24.92
CA ASN A 635 44.37 26.97 24.72
C ASN A 635 44.56 27.33 23.24
N ASN A 636 45.23 26.50 22.46
CA ASN A 636 45.40 26.72 21.03
C ASN A 636 44.06 26.64 20.29
N GLU A 637 43.25 25.62 20.59
CA GLU A 637 41.92 25.46 20.00
C GLU A 637 40.97 26.58 20.40
N ILE A 638 41.00 27.02 21.67
CA ILE A 638 40.23 28.18 22.13
C ILE A 638 40.68 29.43 21.38
N ASN A 639 41.99 29.68 21.27
CA ASN A 639 42.49 30.84 20.54
C ASN A 639 42.08 30.80 19.06
N GLN A 640 42.14 29.63 18.43
CA GLN A 640 41.70 29.45 17.05
C GLN A 640 40.19 29.69 16.90
N PHE A 641 39.37 29.15 17.80
CA PHE A 641 37.93 29.40 17.81
C PHE A 641 37.61 30.88 18.00
N LEU A 642 38.18 31.50 19.04
CA LEU A 642 37.94 32.89 19.41
C LEU A 642 38.43 33.88 18.33
N THR A 643 39.39 33.48 17.50
CA THR A 643 39.87 34.26 16.33
C THR A 643 39.12 33.94 15.04
N THR A 644 38.31 32.89 15.02
CA THR A 644 37.45 32.57 13.88
C THR A 644 36.30 33.57 13.80
N ASN A 645 35.99 33.96 12.57
CA ASN A 645 34.97 34.94 12.26
C ASN A 645 33.66 34.24 11.88
N THR A 646 32.53 34.63 12.48
CA THR A 646 31.21 34.23 11.98
C THR A 646 30.76 35.17 10.90
N GLY A 647 30.62 34.67 9.66
CA GLY A 647 29.92 35.40 8.60
C GLY A 647 28.43 35.50 8.89
N LYS A 648 27.78 36.54 8.36
CA LYS A 648 26.32 36.70 8.37
C LYS A 648 25.59 35.46 7.87
#